data_AF-A0A3Q3E535-F1
#
_entry.id   AF-A0A3Q3E535-F1
#
_cell.length_a   1.000
_cell.length_b   1.000
_cell.length_c   1.000
_cell.angle_alpha   90.00
_cell.angle_beta   90.00
_cell.angle_gamma   90.00
#
_symmetry.space_group_name_H-M   'P 1'
#
loop_
_entity.id
_entity.type
_entity.pdbx_description
1 polymer ?
#
loop_
_entity_poly.entity_id
_entity_poly.type
_entity_poly.pdbx_seq_one_letter_code
_entity_poly.pdbx_strand_id
1 'polypeptide(L)'
;QRNYECVFHIQGETHSVPALRFNSTSIQCQKTAYTYEGNDISDLPVDLSVVWNGNFVIDNPYNIQAHLYKCYALRDSCGMCLKANPRFECGWCVQEKKCSLRQECTPPETTWMHATTGNSRCAHPKITKLFPETGPRQGGTMLTITGENLGLQFKDIQSGVRIGKVACNPQEDQYISAEQIVCRLNDATGYRVQDAQVEVCVRDCIHPDYKAVSTKAFTFVSPYFTLVSPSTGPLSGGTRITINGSNLNAGSAVSVKIGLHPCRFERRSSKEIVCVTPAGLTSGNTPVMVDINAAELRNPEVKFNYTDDPTILKIEPDWSIASGGTMLTITGTNLATIKEPKMRAKYGAAKSENNCTVVNNTVMVCLAPSVAGSDKSFSEAGSSPDEIGFVMDDVRSVLVVNETFSYHPDPVFEPLSPSGMLELKPSSPLILKGRNLIPSAPGNSKLNYTVLIGETPCVLTLSESQLLCEWPNLTGEHKVTVRVGGFEYSPGTLQIYSDSLLTLPAIIGIGGGGGLLLLVIIVVLIAYKRKSRDADRTLKRLQLQMDNLESRVALECKEAFAELQTDIHELTQELDGAGIPFLEYRTYAMRVLFPGIEDHPVLKEMEVPANVEKALTLFGQLLTKKHFLLTFIRTLEAQRSFSMRDRGNVASLIMTALQGEMEYATGVLKQLLSDLIDKNLESKNHPKLLLRRTESVAEKMLTNWFTFLLYKFLKECAGEPLFMLYCAMKQQMEKGPIDSITGEARYSLSEDKLIRQQIDYKTLTLHCVNPENENAPEVTVKSLNCDTVTQVKEKLLDAVYKGTPYSQRPKASDMDLEWRQGRMARIILQDEDVTTKIDNDWKRLNTLAHYQVTDGSVIALVPKQNSAYNISNSSTFTKSLSRYESMLRTASSPDSLRSRTPMITPDLESGTKLWHLVKNHDHSDQREGDRGSKMVSEIYLTRLLATKGTLQKFVDDLFETIFSTAHRGSALPLAIKYMFDFLDEQADKHSISDSDVRHTWKSNCLPLRFWVNVIKNPQFVFDIHKNSITDACLSVVAQTFMDSCSTSEHKLGKDSPSNKLLYAKDIPNYKNWVERYYSDISRMPVISDQDMSAYLAEQSRLHANQFNSMSALHEIYSYIVKYKDEILSALERDEQARRQRLRSKLEQVIDTMALSS
;
A
#
# COMPACT_ATOMS: atom_id res chain seq x y z
N GLN A 1 -87.67 1.29 -40.78
CA GLN A 1 -87.50 1.65 -39.35
C GLN A 1 -86.18 2.41 -39.25
N ARG A 2 -86.26 3.71 -38.94
CA ARG A 2 -85.21 4.71 -39.22
C ARG A 2 -84.36 4.98 -37.96
N ASN A 3 -83.12 5.43 -38.17
CA ASN A 3 -82.11 5.87 -37.19
C ASN A 3 -81.35 4.79 -36.39
N TYR A 4 -80.75 3.80 -37.06
CA TYR A 4 -79.61 3.07 -36.49
C TYR A 4 -78.31 3.62 -37.08
N GLU A 5 -77.29 3.75 -36.25
CA GLU A 5 -75.95 4.16 -36.64
C GLU A 5 -74.92 3.21 -36.05
N CYS A 6 -73.96 2.78 -36.86
CA CYS A 6 -72.79 2.07 -36.38
C CYS A 6 -71.70 3.09 -36.10
N VAL A 7 -71.30 3.18 -34.83
CA VAL A 7 -70.32 4.11 -34.33
C VAL A 7 -69.02 3.35 -34.09
N PHE A 8 -67.99 3.72 -34.83
CA PHE A 8 -66.65 3.16 -34.74
C PHE A 8 -65.73 4.14 -34.03
N HIS A 9 -64.95 3.65 -33.08
CA HIS A 9 -63.93 4.45 -32.41
C HIS A 9 -62.56 4.07 -32.97
N ILE A 10 -61.97 4.94 -33.79
CA ILE A 10 -60.71 4.70 -34.49
C ILE A 10 -59.70 5.73 -34.00
N GLN A 11 -58.67 5.28 -33.26
CA GLN A 11 -57.55 6.13 -32.80
C GLN A 11 -57.97 7.45 -32.11
N GLY A 12 -59.08 7.44 -31.38
CA GLY A 12 -59.60 8.61 -30.66
C GLY A 12 -60.61 9.45 -31.44
N GLU A 13 -60.83 9.17 -32.73
CA GLU A 13 -61.91 9.76 -33.52
C GLU A 13 -63.13 8.83 -33.60
N THR A 14 -64.31 9.43 -33.49
CA THR A 14 -65.59 8.72 -33.59
C THR A 14 -66.16 8.85 -34.99
N HIS A 15 -66.28 7.74 -35.71
CA HIS A 15 -66.89 7.68 -37.03
C HIS A 15 -68.27 7.02 -36.95
N SER A 16 -69.32 7.79 -37.24
CA SER A 16 -70.69 7.25 -37.33
C SER A 16 -71.06 6.98 -38.79
N VAL A 17 -71.60 5.79 -39.09
CA VAL A 17 -72.16 5.47 -40.40
C VAL A 17 -73.61 4.99 -40.27
N PRO A 18 -74.49 5.32 -41.23
CA PRO A 18 -75.84 4.82 -41.24
C PRO A 18 -75.88 3.29 -41.24
N ALA A 19 -76.82 2.73 -40.48
CA ALA A 19 -77.07 1.30 -40.44
C ALA A 19 -78.52 0.98 -40.74
N LEU A 20 -78.74 -0.13 -41.43
CA LEU A 20 -80.06 -0.66 -41.74
C LEU A 20 -80.32 -1.90 -40.89
N ARG A 21 -81.43 -1.90 -40.16
CA ARG A 21 -81.91 -3.12 -39.51
C ARG A 21 -82.40 -4.08 -40.57
N PHE A 22 -81.66 -5.17 -40.78
CA PHE A 22 -81.97 -6.17 -41.80
C PHE A 22 -83.07 -7.13 -41.33
N ASN A 23 -83.06 -7.55 -40.06
CA ASN A 23 -84.14 -8.32 -39.43
C ASN A 23 -84.17 -8.14 -37.90
N SER A 24 -84.90 -9.00 -37.18
CA SER A 24 -85.00 -8.94 -35.71
C SER A 24 -83.68 -9.17 -34.98
N THR A 25 -82.74 -9.87 -35.62
CA THR A 25 -81.47 -10.34 -35.05
C THR A 25 -80.21 -9.75 -35.71
N SER A 26 -80.32 -9.01 -36.81
CA SER A 26 -79.17 -8.50 -37.56
C SER A 26 -79.34 -7.05 -38.00
N ILE A 27 -78.30 -6.25 -37.77
CA ILE A 27 -78.14 -4.87 -38.23
C ILE A 27 -76.94 -4.86 -39.19
N GLN A 28 -77.10 -4.19 -40.34
CA GLN A 28 -76.07 -4.08 -41.35
C GLN A 28 -75.64 -2.61 -41.47
N CYS A 29 -74.38 -2.34 -41.12
CA CYS A 29 -73.76 -1.04 -41.34
C CYS A 29 -73.54 -0.81 -42.83
N GLN A 30 -73.66 0.44 -43.31
CA GLN A 30 -73.36 0.78 -44.70
C GLN A 30 -71.88 0.51 -45.03
N LYS A 31 -71.60 0.04 -46.25
CA LYS A 31 -70.23 -0.17 -46.74
C LYS A 31 -69.51 1.19 -46.84
N THR A 32 -68.50 1.38 -46.01
CA THR A 32 -67.71 2.60 -45.94
C THR A 32 -66.23 2.24 -45.95
N ALA A 33 -65.40 3.07 -46.59
CA ALA A 33 -63.95 2.95 -46.54
C ALA A 33 -63.42 3.69 -45.30
N TYR A 34 -62.55 3.04 -44.53
CA TYR A 34 -61.94 3.61 -43.34
C TYR A 34 -60.42 3.65 -43.53
N THR A 35 -59.80 4.70 -43.00
CA THR A 35 -58.34 4.87 -43.00
C THR A 35 -57.88 5.05 -41.56
N TYR A 36 -56.82 4.36 -41.17
CA TYR A 36 -56.15 4.53 -39.88
C TYR A 36 -54.66 4.82 -40.09
N GLU A 37 -54.06 5.56 -39.16
CA GLU A 37 -52.64 5.91 -39.22
C GLU A 37 -51.76 4.73 -38.77
N GLY A 38 -50.56 4.63 -39.36
CA GLY A 38 -49.62 3.54 -39.13
C GLY A 38 -49.61 2.52 -40.28
N ASN A 39 -48.43 2.31 -40.88
CA ASN A 39 -48.17 1.22 -41.85
C ASN A 39 -47.58 -0.02 -41.17
N ASP A 40 -47.33 0.08 -39.87
CA ASP A 40 -46.88 -0.92 -38.92
C ASP A 40 -48.03 -1.69 -38.26
N ILE A 41 -49.28 -1.25 -38.46
CA ILE A 41 -50.48 -1.93 -37.98
C ILE A 41 -51.15 -2.63 -39.17
N SER A 42 -51.17 -3.97 -39.16
CA SER A 42 -51.78 -4.79 -40.23
C SER A 42 -53.25 -5.14 -39.94
N ASP A 43 -53.62 -5.24 -38.67
CA ASP A 43 -54.96 -5.56 -38.16
C ASP A 43 -55.22 -4.70 -36.92
N LEU A 44 -56.24 -3.83 -37.00
CA LEU A 44 -56.65 -2.92 -35.93
C LEU A 44 -58.06 -3.31 -35.46
N PRO A 45 -58.22 -3.91 -34.27
CA PRO A 45 -59.53 -4.05 -33.66
C PRO A 45 -60.06 -2.67 -33.27
N VAL A 46 -61.27 -2.35 -33.70
CA VAL A 46 -61.96 -1.10 -33.41
C VAL A 46 -63.28 -1.39 -32.72
N ASP A 47 -63.56 -0.63 -31.66
CA ASP A 47 -64.79 -0.78 -30.90
C ASP A 47 -65.97 -0.33 -31.74
N LEU A 48 -66.94 -1.23 -31.85
CA LEU A 48 -68.19 -1.04 -32.57
C LEU A 48 -69.32 -0.88 -31.56
N SER A 49 -69.94 0.30 -31.56
CA SER A 49 -71.17 0.57 -30.82
C SER A 49 -72.29 0.80 -31.82
N VAL A 50 -73.45 0.19 -31.60
CA VAL A 50 -74.62 0.47 -32.43
C VAL A 50 -75.53 1.40 -31.64
N VAL A 51 -75.77 2.60 -32.17
CA VAL A 51 -76.61 3.61 -31.55
C VAL A 51 -77.93 3.71 -32.30
N TRP A 52 -79.01 3.72 -31.54
CA TRP A 52 -80.37 3.90 -32.04
C TRP A 52 -80.90 5.26 -31.60
N ASN A 53 -81.50 6.01 -32.53
CA ASN A 53 -82.07 7.35 -32.29
C ASN A 53 -81.09 8.34 -31.62
N GLY A 54 -79.79 8.26 -31.95
CA GLY A 54 -78.74 9.16 -31.48
C GLY A 54 -78.29 8.98 -30.03
N ASN A 55 -79.14 8.46 -29.14
CA ASN A 55 -78.89 8.46 -27.69
C ASN A 55 -78.97 7.08 -27.03
N PHE A 56 -79.44 6.03 -27.71
CA PHE A 56 -79.58 4.69 -27.13
C PHE A 56 -78.52 3.75 -27.68
N VAL A 57 -77.52 3.41 -26.87
CA VAL A 57 -76.51 2.40 -27.23
C VAL A 57 -77.11 1.00 -27.05
N ILE A 58 -76.99 0.14 -28.06
CA ILE A 58 -77.32 -1.28 -27.94
C ILE A 58 -76.17 -1.97 -27.22
N ASP A 59 -76.48 -2.65 -26.11
CA ASP A 59 -75.48 -3.36 -25.33
C ASP A 59 -74.72 -4.39 -26.18
N ASN A 60 -73.40 -4.40 -26.02
CA ASN A 60 -72.48 -5.35 -26.66
C ASN A 60 -71.88 -6.28 -25.59
N PRO A 61 -72.68 -7.17 -24.98
CA PRO A 61 -72.23 -8.01 -23.85
C PRO A 61 -71.12 -8.99 -24.23
N TYR A 62 -70.94 -9.26 -25.52
CA TYR A 62 -69.89 -10.12 -26.06
C TYR A 62 -68.64 -9.37 -26.53
N ASN A 63 -68.60 -8.04 -26.32
CA ASN A 63 -67.49 -7.17 -26.72
C ASN A 63 -67.07 -7.37 -28.19
N ILE A 64 -68.05 -7.42 -29.09
CA ILE A 64 -67.84 -7.57 -30.53
C ILE A 64 -67.07 -6.36 -31.06
N GLN A 65 -65.94 -6.62 -31.71
CA GLN A 65 -65.08 -5.61 -32.34
C GLN A 65 -65.11 -5.79 -33.86
N ALA A 66 -64.99 -4.68 -34.59
CA ALA A 66 -64.70 -4.73 -36.01
C ALA A 66 -63.18 -4.72 -36.23
N HIS A 67 -62.70 -5.32 -37.31
CA HIS A 67 -61.27 -5.38 -37.61
C HIS A 67 -60.99 -4.60 -38.89
N LEU A 68 -60.19 -3.53 -38.80
CA LEU A 68 -59.67 -2.80 -39.94
C LEU A 68 -58.30 -3.35 -40.32
N TYR A 69 -58.12 -3.80 -41.55
CA TYR A 69 -56.86 -4.41 -41.98
C TYR A 69 -56.32 -3.78 -43.26
N LYS A 70 -55.00 -3.83 -43.42
CA LYS A 70 -54.28 -3.38 -44.62
C LYS A 70 -53.46 -4.55 -45.14
N CYS A 71 -53.73 -4.99 -46.38
CA CYS A 71 -53.00 -6.12 -46.95
C CYS A 71 -51.50 -5.84 -47.12
N TYR A 72 -51.10 -4.60 -47.38
CA TYR A 72 -49.71 -4.21 -47.59
C TYR A 72 -48.93 -3.96 -46.29
N ALA A 73 -49.60 -3.68 -45.17
CA ALA A 73 -48.93 -3.35 -43.91
C ALA A 73 -48.23 -4.58 -43.34
N LEU A 74 -46.94 -4.44 -43.00
CA LEU A 74 -46.02 -5.50 -42.53
C LEU A 74 -45.80 -6.68 -43.53
N ARG A 75 -46.18 -6.53 -44.81
CA ARG A 75 -46.19 -7.63 -45.80
C ARG A 75 -45.54 -7.21 -47.12
N ASP A 76 -44.28 -6.84 -47.04
CA ASP A 76 -43.51 -6.29 -48.17
C ASP A 76 -43.01 -7.35 -49.17
N SER A 77 -43.17 -8.64 -48.86
CA SER A 77 -42.75 -9.75 -49.73
C SER A 77 -43.91 -10.70 -50.06
N CYS A 78 -43.79 -11.39 -51.19
CA CYS A 78 -44.75 -12.40 -51.64
C CYS A 78 -45.05 -13.43 -50.56
N GLY A 79 -44.02 -13.95 -49.89
CA GLY A 79 -44.18 -14.96 -48.85
C GLY A 79 -44.93 -14.44 -47.63
N MET A 80 -44.61 -13.24 -47.16
CA MET A 80 -45.33 -12.59 -46.04
C MET A 80 -46.78 -12.27 -46.40
N CYS A 81 -47.02 -11.86 -47.64
CA CYS A 81 -48.36 -11.61 -48.15
C CYS A 81 -49.21 -12.88 -48.19
N LEU A 82 -48.66 -13.96 -48.74
CA LEU A 82 -49.36 -15.24 -48.86
C LEU A 82 -49.48 -16.01 -47.54
N LYS A 83 -48.71 -15.63 -46.52
CA LYS A 83 -48.86 -16.10 -45.14
C LYS A 83 -50.03 -15.41 -44.41
N ALA A 84 -50.55 -14.29 -44.93
CA ALA A 84 -51.64 -13.55 -44.31
C ALA A 84 -52.82 -14.46 -43.95
N ASN A 85 -53.51 -14.14 -42.85
CA ASN A 85 -54.69 -14.88 -42.45
C ASN A 85 -55.68 -14.94 -43.63
N PRO A 86 -56.10 -16.14 -44.07
CA PRO A 86 -57.01 -16.29 -45.22
C PRO A 86 -58.31 -15.48 -45.11
N ARG A 87 -58.75 -15.14 -43.88
CA ARG A 87 -59.94 -14.31 -43.62
C ARG A 87 -59.89 -12.91 -44.24
N PHE A 88 -58.68 -12.42 -44.54
CA PHE A 88 -58.46 -11.08 -45.09
C PHE A 88 -58.35 -11.06 -46.61
N GLU A 89 -58.36 -12.22 -47.27
CA GLU A 89 -58.32 -12.36 -48.73
C GLU A 89 -57.19 -11.56 -49.43
N CYS A 90 -56.06 -11.37 -48.74
CA CYS A 90 -54.90 -10.68 -49.28
C CYS A 90 -54.15 -11.58 -50.27
N GLY A 91 -53.67 -11.00 -51.37
CA GLY A 91 -52.85 -11.71 -52.34
C GLY A 91 -51.74 -10.84 -52.93
N TRP A 92 -50.79 -11.49 -53.58
CA TRP A 92 -49.60 -10.84 -54.10
C TRP A 92 -49.79 -10.44 -55.56
N CYS A 93 -49.68 -9.14 -55.85
CA CYS A 93 -49.62 -8.63 -57.22
C CYS A 93 -48.23 -8.80 -57.79
N VAL A 94 -48.05 -9.76 -58.70
CA VAL A 94 -46.74 -10.13 -59.24
C VAL A 94 -46.08 -8.97 -60.00
N GLN A 95 -46.84 -8.19 -60.77
CA GLN A 95 -46.31 -7.06 -61.53
C GLN A 95 -45.98 -5.85 -60.66
N GLU A 96 -46.87 -5.49 -59.74
CA GLU A 96 -46.73 -4.32 -58.86
C GLU A 96 -45.81 -4.59 -57.66
N LYS A 97 -45.47 -5.85 -57.40
CA LYS A 97 -44.66 -6.30 -56.25
C LYS A 97 -45.20 -5.80 -54.91
N LYS A 98 -46.53 -5.86 -54.74
CA LYS A 98 -47.24 -5.38 -53.55
C LYS A 98 -48.30 -6.37 -53.11
N CYS A 99 -48.53 -6.45 -51.81
CA CYS A 99 -49.65 -7.19 -51.24
C CYS A 99 -50.92 -6.33 -51.26
N SER A 100 -51.96 -6.79 -51.94
CA SER A 100 -53.22 -6.07 -52.09
C SER A 100 -54.41 -7.01 -52.22
N LEU A 101 -55.61 -6.44 -52.17
CA LEU A 101 -56.84 -7.18 -52.46
C LEU A 101 -56.94 -7.45 -53.96
N ARG A 102 -57.64 -8.53 -54.34
CA ARG A 102 -57.81 -8.91 -55.75
C ARG A 102 -58.33 -7.79 -56.64
N GLN A 103 -59.21 -6.94 -56.12
CA GLN A 103 -59.85 -5.84 -56.86
C GLN A 103 -58.91 -4.65 -57.09
N GLU A 104 -57.85 -4.52 -56.29
CA GLU A 104 -56.86 -3.43 -56.37
C GLU A 104 -55.67 -3.81 -57.28
N CYS A 105 -55.62 -5.05 -57.76
CA CYS A 105 -54.58 -5.58 -58.62
C CYS A 105 -55.01 -5.52 -60.08
N THR A 106 -54.26 -4.86 -60.97
CA THR A 106 -54.72 -4.65 -62.36
C THR A 106 -53.69 -5.13 -63.41
N PRO A 107 -54.04 -6.03 -64.35
CA PRO A 107 -55.27 -6.83 -64.46
C PRO A 107 -55.25 -8.09 -63.56
N PRO A 108 -56.32 -8.38 -62.80
CA PRO A 108 -56.29 -9.34 -61.69
C PRO A 108 -56.28 -10.83 -62.09
N GLU A 109 -56.71 -11.19 -63.29
CA GLU A 109 -56.92 -12.59 -63.68
C GLU A 109 -55.64 -13.39 -63.93
N THR A 110 -54.53 -12.71 -64.25
CA THR A 110 -53.25 -13.36 -64.60
C THR A 110 -52.08 -12.97 -63.69
N THR A 111 -52.25 -11.98 -62.81
CA THR A 111 -51.14 -11.36 -62.06
C THR A 111 -51.33 -11.36 -60.53
N TRP A 112 -52.53 -11.66 -60.02
CA TRP A 112 -52.81 -11.73 -58.59
C TRP A 112 -52.70 -13.17 -58.07
N MET A 113 -51.78 -13.41 -57.14
CA MET A 113 -51.47 -14.72 -56.58
C MET A 113 -52.07 -14.86 -55.17
N HIS A 114 -52.73 -15.98 -54.88
CA HIS A 114 -53.34 -16.27 -53.57
C HIS A 114 -52.91 -17.61 -52.99
N ALA A 115 -52.85 -17.74 -51.67
CA ALA A 115 -52.30 -18.92 -50.97
C ALA A 115 -53.01 -20.24 -51.32
N THR A 116 -54.32 -20.19 -51.63
CA THR A 116 -55.15 -21.37 -51.93
C THR A 116 -55.05 -21.87 -53.38
N THR A 117 -54.29 -21.21 -54.25
CA THR A 117 -54.27 -21.47 -55.71
C THR A 117 -53.43 -22.71 -56.10
N GLY A 118 -52.94 -23.51 -55.15
CA GLY A 118 -52.25 -24.78 -55.37
C GLY A 118 -50.81 -24.68 -55.95
N ASN A 119 -50.56 -23.73 -56.85
CA ASN A 119 -49.28 -23.49 -57.54
C ASN A 119 -48.59 -22.18 -57.16
N SER A 120 -49.03 -21.52 -56.10
CA SER A 120 -48.41 -20.27 -55.63
C SER A 120 -46.95 -20.53 -55.22
N ARG A 121 -46.01 -19.84 -55.88
CA ARG A 121 -44.56 -19.94 -55.65
C ARG A 121 -43.97 -18.54 -55.72
N CYS A 122 -43.41 -18.09 -54.61
CA CYS A 122 -42.73 -16.81 -54.55
C CYS A 122 -41.33 -16.92 -55.15
N ALA A 123 -41.05 -16.09 -56.14
CA ALA A 123 -39.71 -15.94 -56.72
C ALA A 123 -38.85 -14.99 -55.87
N HIS A 124 -37.54 -15.04 -56.10
CA HIS A 124 -36.49 -14.29 -55.43
C HIS A 124 -36.45 -14.54 -53.91
N PRO A 125 -36.17 -15.78 -53.47
CA PRO A 125 -35.88 -16.04 -52.07
C PRO A 125 -34.60 -15.31 -51.66
N LYS A 126 -34.59 -14.79 -50.43
CA LYS A 126 -33.49 -13.97 -49.91
C LYS A 126 -33.16 -14.41 -48.50
N ILE A 127 -31.89 -14.71 -48.26
CA ILE A 127 -31.39 -14.99 -46.91
C ILE A 127 -30.95 -13.66 -46.30
N THR A 128 -31.53 -13.29 -45.17
CA THR A 128 -31.20 -12.07 -44.44
C THR A 128 -30.26 -12.34 -43.27
N LYS A 129 -30.35 -13.50 -42.62
CA LYS A 129 -29.56 -13.83 -41.43
C LYS A 129 -29.25 -15.34 -41.33
N LEU A 130 -28.08 -15.64 -40.80
CA LEU A 130 -27.65 -16.98 -40.41
C LEU A 130 -27.32 -17.00 -38.92
N PHE A 131 -27.72 -18.05 -38.21
CA PHE A 131 -27.31 -18.27 -36.82
C PHE A 131 -27.31 -19.76 -36.47
N PRO A 132 -26.22 -20.31 -35.90
CA PRO A 132 -24.90 -19.69 -35.75
C PRO A 132 -24.17 -19.52 -37.10
N GLU A 133 -23.19 -18.61 -37.18
CA GLU A 133 -22.37 -18.40 -38.40
C GLU A 133 -21.21 -19.42 -38.52
N THR A 134 -20.95 -20.20 -37.47
CA THR A 134 -19.85 -21.17 -37.41
C THR A 134 -20.30 -22.50 -36.78
N GLY A 135 -19.65 -23.61 -37.14
CA GLY A 135 -19.94 -24.93 -36.57
C GLY A 135 -18.78 -25.92 -36.68
N PRO A 136 -18.74 -26.96 -35.82
CA PRO A 136 -17.74 -28.02 -35.89
C PRO A 136 -17.83 -28.81 -37.20
N ARG A 137 -16.68 -29.28 -37.70
CA ARG A 137 -16.60 -30.12 -38.90
C ARG A 137 -17.37 -31.44 -38.78
N GLN A 138 -17.49 -31.99 -37.58
CA GLN A 138 -18.20 -33.24 -37.29
C GLN A 138 -19.72 -33.12 -37.48
N GLY A 139 -20.24 -31.90 -37.68
CA GLY A 139 -21.66 -31.64 -37.94
C GLY A 139 -22.50 -31.59 -36.66
N GLY A 140 -23.81 -31.80 -36.83
CA GLY A 140 -24.80 -31.78 -35.75
C GLY A 140 -25.25 -30.39 -35.31
N THR A 141 -24.71 -29.32 -35.90
CA THR A 141 -25.17 -27.94 -35.67
C THR A 141 -26.57 -27.73 -36.26
N MET A 142 -27.46 -27.15 -35.46
CA MET A 142 -28.75 -26.64 -35.90
C MET A 142 -28.55 -25.23 -36.44
N LEU A 143 -28.58 -25.05 -37.75
CA LEU A 143 -28.44 -23.78 -38.45
C LEU A 143 -29.82 -23.17 -38.71
N THR A 144 -30.05 -21.98 -38.15
CA THR A 144 -31.23 -21.15 -38.40
C THR A 144 -30.92 -20.17 -39.53
N ILE A 145 -31.75 -20.23 -40.58
CA ILE A 145 -31.69 -19.38 -41.75
C ILE A 145 -32.97 -18.53 -41.73
N THR A 146 -32.82 -17.21 -41.63
CA THR A 146 -33.94 -16.26 -41.67
C THR A 146 -33.88 -15.48 -42.97
N GLY A 147 -35.05 -15.15 -43.53
CA GLY A 147 -35.13 -14.51 -44.83
C GLY A 147 -36.54 -14.20 -45.29
N GLU A 148 -36.67 -13.98 -46.60
CA GLU A 148 -37.93 -13.73 -47.29
C GLU A 148 -38.13 -14.79 -48.39
N ASN A 149 -39.39 -15.15 -48.63
CA ASN A 149 -39.80 -16.13 -49.64
C ASN A 149 -39.12 -17.51 -49.51
N LEU A 150 -38.74 -17.92 -48.29
CA LEU A 150 -38.02 -19.18 -48.01
C LEU A 150 -38.91 -20.44 -48.08
N GLY A 151 -39.79 -20.52 -49.09
CA GLY A 151 -40.81 -21.56 -49.25
C GLY A 151 -42.13 -21.23 -48.58
N LEU A 152 -43.25 -21.74 -49.09
CA LEU A 152 -44.58 -21.56 -48.46
C LEU A 152 -44.95 -22.77 -47.60
N GLN A 153 -44.50 -23.96 -47.99
CA GLN A 153 -44.72 -25.22 -47.29
C GLN A 153 -43.38 -25.92 -47.00
N PHE A 154 -43.30 -26.74 -45.96
CA PHE A 154 -42.07 -27.45 -45.59
C PHE A 154 -41.50 -28.32 -46.73
N LYS A 155 -42.38 -28.97 -47.50
CA LYS A 155 -42.01 -29.76 -48.68
C LYS A 155 -41.23 -28.95 -49.74
N ASP A 156 -41.40 -27.63 -49.75
CA ASP A 156 -40.69 -26.75 -50.67
C ASP A 156 -39.20 -26.65 -50.31
N ILE A 157 -38.78 -26.99 -49.09
CA ILE A 157 -37.39 -26.81 -48.64
C ILE A 157 -36.71 -28.10 -48.16
N GLN A 158 -37.45 -29.21 -48.04
CA GLN A 158 -37.03 -30.47 -47.41
C GLN A 158 -35.66 -31.01 -47.88
N SER A 159 -35.30 -30.83 -49.15
CA SER A 159 -34.00 -31.23 -49.71
C SER A 159 -33.23 -30.06 -50.33
N GLY A 160 -33.64 -28.82 -50.01
CA GLY A 160 -33.21 -27.61 -50.69
C GLY A 160 -32.04 -26.87 -50.04
N VAL A 161 -31.56 -27.30 -48.88
CA VAL A 161 -30.57 -26.54 -48.09
C VAL A 161 -29.21 -27.22 -48.07
N ARG A 162 -28.17 -26.50 -48.49
CA ARG A 162 -26.78 -27.00 -48.51
C ARG A 162 -25.76 -25.91 -48.26
N ILE A 163 -24.61 -26.30 -47.73
CA ILE A 163 -23.48 -25.43 -47.44
C ILE A 163 -22.28 -26.00 -48.22
N GLY A 164 -22.04 -25.46 -49.42
CA GLY A 164 -21.10 -26.04 -50.37
C GLY A 164 -21.48 -27.47 -50.76
N LYS A 165 -20.71 -28.47 -50.27
CA LYS A 165 -20.97 -29.91 -50.47
C LYS A 165 -21.65 -30.60 -49.28
N VAL A 166 -21.87 -29.88 -48.18
CA VAL A 166 -22.45 -30.42 -46.95
C VAL A 166 -23.96 -30.19 -46.99
N ALA A 167 -24.75 -31.26 -46.91
CA ALA A 167 -26.20 -31.16 -46.82
C ALA A 167 -26.64 -30.69 -45.42
N CYS A 168 -27.69 -29.87 -45.37
CA CYS A 168 -28.34 -29.45 -44.14
C CYS A 168 -29.79 -29.94 -44.15
N ASN A 169 -30.16 -30.84 -43.24
CA ASN A 169 -31.48 -31.47 -43.26
C ASN A 169 -32.49 -30.60 -42.49
N PRO A 170 -33.47 -29.96 -43.15
CA PRO A 170 -34.43 -29.09 -42.48
C PRO A 170 -35.30 -29.84 -41.48
N GLN A 171 -35.71 -29.15 -40.42
CA GLN A 171 -36.52 -29.68 -39.32
C GLN A 171 -37.95 -29.11 -39.44
N GLU A 172 -38.93 -30.01 -39.59
CA GLU A 172 -40.33 -29.64 -39.87
C GLU A 172 -40.98 -28.89 -38.71
N ASP A 173 -40.68 -29.30 -37.48
CA ASP A 173 -41.18 -28.72 -36.23
C ASP A 173 -40.71 -27.28 -35.99
N GLN A 174 -39.64 -26.84 -36.64
CA GLN A 174 -39.00 -25.54 -36.45
C GLN A 174 -39.03 -24.62 -37.68
N TYR A 175 -39.74 -25.05 -38.73
CA TYR A 175 -39.91 -24.28 -39.95
C TYR A 175 -41.02 -23.22 -39.79
N ILE A 176 -40.73 -21.97 -40.18
CA ILE A 176 -41.72 -20.90 -40.25
C ILE A 176 -41.90 -20.53 -41.72
N SER A 177 -43.12 -20.72 -42.23
CA SER A 177 -43.48 -20.44 -43.62
C SER A 177 -42.95 -19.08 -44.09
N ALA A 178 -42.24 -19.09 -45.22
CA ALA A 178 -41.60 -17.97 -45.91
C ALA A 178 -40.49 -17.21 -45.18
N GLU A 179 -40.27 -17.47 -43.89
CA GLU A 179 -39.45 -16.62 -43.01
C GLU A 179 -38.23 -17.33 -42.43
N GLN A 180 -38.35 -18.60 -42.03
CA GLN A 180 -37.31 -19.29 -41.27
C GLN A 180 -37.20 -20.78 -41.61
N ILE A 181 -35.97 -21.23 -41.82
CA ILE A 181 -35.61 -22.65 -41.92
C ILE A 181 -34.61 -22.97 -40.81
N VAL A 182 -34.89 -23.98 -39.99
CA VAL A 182 -33.88 -24.59 -39.10
C VAL A 182 -33.48 -25.93 -39.69
N CYS A 183 -32.18 -26.16 -39.87
CA CYS A 183 -31.68 -27.41 -40.45
C CYS A 183 -30.47 -27.96 -39.69
N ARG A 184 -30.35 -29.29 -39.63
CA ARG A 184 -29.23 -29.97 -38.97
C ARG A 184 -28.12 -30.24 -39.99
N LEU A 185 -26.91 -29.72 -39.73
CA LEU A 185 -25.74 -29.95 -40.58
C LEU A 185 -25.24 -31.39 -40.48
N ASN A 186 -24.93 -32.00 -41.63
CA ASN A 186 -24.25 -33.28 -41.71
C ASN A 186 -22.74 -33.14 -41.46
N ASP A 187 -22.06 -34.29 -41.35
CA ASP A 187 -20.62 -34.37 -41.20
C ASP A 187 -19.89 -33.78 -42.42
N ALA A 188 -19.00 -32.84 -42.15
CA ALA A 188 -18.19 -32.12 -43.12
C ALA A 188 -16.71 -32.57 -43.14
N THR A 189 -16.30 -33.52 -42.28
CA THR A 189 -14.90 -33.96 -42.15
C THR A 189 -14.31 -34.55 -43.43
N GLY A 190 -15.13 -35.21 -44.25
CA GLY A 190 -14.74 -35.75 -45.56
C GLY A 190 -14.52 -34.70 -46.66
N TYR A 191 -14.82 -33.42 -46.40
CA TYR A 191 -14.72 -32.35 -47.38
C TYR A 191 -13.66 -31.31 -46.96
N ARG A 192 -12.84 -30.85 -47.92
CA ARG A 192 -11.93 -29.72 -47.73
C ARG A 192 -12.68 -28.39 -47.83
N VAL A 193 -13.64 -28.16 -46.94
CA VAL A 193 -14.40 -26.90 -46.85
C VAL A 193 -14.00 -26.21 -45.54
N GLN A 194 -13.61 -24.94 -45.64
CA GLN A 194 -13.42 -24.04 -44.48
C GLN A 194 -14.57 -23.05 -44.44
N ASP A 195 -14.77 -22.29 -45.52
CA ASP A 195 -15.88 -21.36 -45.66
C ASP A 195 -16.73 -21.73 -46.88
N ALA A 196 -18.06 -21.73 -46.73
CA ALA A 196 -18.98 -21.90 -47.85
C ALA A 196 -20.27 -21.11 -47.63
N GLN A 197 -20.83 -20.57 -48.71
CA GLN A 197 -22.13 -19.90 -48.66
C GLN A 197 -23.25 -20.93 -48.46
N VAL A 198 -24.27 -20.51 -47.72
CA VAL A 198 -25.50 -21.28 -47.50
C VAL A 198 -26.40 -21.05 -48.70
N GLU A 199 -26.77 -22.14 -49.36
CA GLU A 199 -27.68 -22.16 -50.49
C GLU A 199 -29.02 -22.75 -50.07
N VAL A 200 -30.09 -22.04 -50.38
CA VAL A 200 -31.47 -22.49 -50.21
C VAL A 200 -32.16 -22.51 -51.57
N CYS A 201 -32.68 -23.67 -51.95
CA CYS A 201 -33.55 -23.82 -53.10
C CYS A 201 -34.98 -24.11 -52.65
N VAL A 202 -35.92 -23.35 -53.21
CA VAL A 202 -37.35 -23.55 -52.96
C VAL A 202 -37.92 -24.44 -54.06
N ARG A 203 -38.29 -25.68 -53.75
CA ARG A 203 -38.72 -26.81 -54.60
C ARG A 203 -37.64 -27.37 -55.51
N ASP A 204 -37.28 -26.62 -56.54
CA ASP A 204 -36.26 -26.98 -57.52
C ASP A 204 -35.27 -25.80 -57.72
N CYS A 205 -34.00 -26.12 -57.92
CA CYS A 205 -32.97 -25.13 -58.22
C CYS A 205 -32.81 -24.89 -59.74
N ILE A 206 -33.75 -25.38 -60.57
CA ILE A 206 -33.59 -25.37 -62.03
C ILE A 206 -33.59 -23.94 -62.55
N HIS A 207 -34.47 -23.09 -62.00
CA HIS A 207 -34.51 -21.66 -62.32
C HIS A 207 -33.79 -20.83 -61.23
N PRO A 208 -32.91 -19.89 -61.60
CA PRO A 208 -32.16 -19.07 -60.64
C PRO A 208 -33.09 -18.23 -59.74
N ASP A 209 -34.28 -17.87 -60.23
CA ASP A 209 -35.26 -17.08 -59.49
C ASP A 209 -35.79 -17.77 -58.22
N TYR A 210 -35.54 -19.06 -58.01
CA TYR A 210 -35.98 -19.79 -56.81
C TYR A 210 -34.83 -20.25 -55.92
N LYS A 211 -33.64 -19.67 -56.13
CA LYS A 211 -32.42 -19.95 -55.39
C LYS A 211 -31.99 -18.71 -54.60
N ALA A 212 -31.70 -18.92 -53.33
CA ALA A 212 -31.09 -17.92 -52.45
C ALA A 212 -29.69 -18.37 -52.05
N VAL A 213 -28.76 -17.41 -52.01
CA VAL A 213 -27.41 -17.63 -51.50
C VAL A 213 -27.16 -16.61 -50.40
N SER A 214 -26.60 -17.05 -49.28
CA SER A 214 -26.31 -16.17 -48.16
C SER A 214 -25.20 -15.18 -48.49
N THR A 215 -25.36 -13.94 -48.03
CA THR A 215 -24.33 -12.90 -48.19
C THR A 215 -23.07 -13.22 -47.39
N LYS A 216 -23.23 -13.77 -46.18
CA LYS A 216 -22.13 -14.29 -45.35
C LYS A 216 -21.91 -15.78 -45.59
N ALA A 217 -20.66 -16.21 -45.54
CA ALA A 217 -20.31 -17.63 -45.52
C ALA A 217 -20.55 -18.23 -44.13
N PHE A 218 -20.88 -19.52 -44.10
CA PHE A 218 -20.82 -20.34 -42.89
C PHE A 218 -19.42 -20.97 -42.80
N THR A 219 -18.81 -20.92 -41.61
CA THR A 219 -17.43 -21.39 -41.39
C THR A 219 -17.37 -22.67 -40.57
N PHE A 220 -16.70 -23.69 -41.11
CA PHE A 220 -16.42 -24.95 -40.43
C PHE A 220 -15.10 -24.88 -39.66
N VAL A 221 -15.20 -24.97 -38.34
CA VAL A 221 -14.08 -24.81 -37.40
C VAL A 221 -13.78 -26.10 -36.64
N SER A 222 -12.60 -26.16 -36.04
CA SER A 222 -12.18 -27.22 -35.13
C SER A 222 -11.96 -26.61 -33.74
N PRO A 223 -12.95 -26.69 -32.84
CA PRO A 223 -12.83 -26.11 -31.51
C PRO A 223 -11.90 -26.94 -30.61
N TYR A 224 -11.24 -26.27 -29.67
CA TYR A 224 -10.38 -26.90 -28.65
C TYR A 224 -10.32 -26.05 -27.38
N PHE A 225 -9.94 -26.65 -26.26
CA PHE A 225 -9.77 -25.96 -24.97
C PHE A 225 -8.43 -26.32 -24.32
N THR A 226 -7.89 -25.40 -23.51
CA THR A 226 -6.51 -25.44 -23.00
C THR A 226 -6.39 -25.30 -21.49
N LEU A 227 -7.35 -24.65 -20.81
CA LEU A 227 -7.26 -24.40 -19.36
C LEU A 227 -8.66 -24.30 -18.73
N VAL A 228 -8.76 -24.61 -17.44
CA VAL A 228 -9.91 -24.31 -16.58
C VAL A 228 -9.48 -23.40 -15.42
N SER A 229 -10.25 -22.34 -15.15
CA SER A 229 -9.99 -21.38 -14.08
C SER A 229 -11.28 -20.97 -13.36
N PRO A 230 -11.35 -21.04 -12.01
CA PRO A 230 -10.36 -21.65 -11.14
C PRO A 230 -10.21 -23.16 -11.41
N SER A 231 -9.03 -23.72 -11.11
CA SER A 231 -8.74 -25.15 -11.27
C SER A 231 -9.04 -25.98 -10.02
N THR A 232 -9.55 -25.35 -8.96
CA THR A 232 -9.83 -25.97 -7.65
C THR A 232 -11.18 -25.50 -7.10
N GLY A 233 -11.90 -26.35 -6.36
CA GLY A 233 -13.13 -26.02 -5.65
C GLY A 233 -13.55 -27.10 -4.64
N PRO A 234 -14.60 -26.87 -3.84
CA PRO A 234 -15.00 -27.76 -2.75
C PRO A 234 -15.67 -29.04 -3.28
N LEU A 235 -15.58 -30.12 -2.49
CA LEU A 235 -16.16 -31.42 -2.82
C LEU A 235 -17.69 -31.34 -3.02
N SER A 236 -18.36 -30.45 -2.28
CA SER A 236 -19.79 -30.18 -2.47
C SER A 236 -20.15 -29.66 -3.87
N GLY A 237 -19.18 -29.18 -4.66
CA GLY A 237 -19.42 -28.59 -5.99
C GLY A 237 -19.92 -27.16 -5.89
N GLY A 238 -20.49 -26.64 -6.99
CA GLY A 238 -21.04 -25.29 -7.07
C GLY A 238 -20.05 -24.21 -7.50
N THR A 239 -18.79 -24.56 -7.78
CA THR A 239 -17.78 -23.60 -8.23
C THR A 239 -18.05 -23.15 -9.65
N ARG A 240 -18.08 -21.84 -9.87
CA ARG A 240 -18.19 -21.26 -11.21
C ARG A 240 -16.83 -21.28 -11.92
N ILE A 241 -16.71 -22.09 -12.97
CA ILE A 241 -15.46 -22.28 -13.73
C ILE A 241 -15.55 -21.70 -15.13
N THR A 242 -14.41 -21.21 -15.62
CA THR A 242 -14.20 -20.72 -16.98
C THR A 242 -13.22 -21.63 -17.71
N ILE A 243 -13.66 -22.24 -18.80
CA ILE A 243 -12.88 -23.12 -19.67
C ILE A 243 -12.42 -22.30 -20.87
N ASN A 244 -11.12 -22.07 -20.99
CA ASN A 244 -10.52 -21.25 -22.06
C ASN A 244 -10.11 -22.11 -23.26
N GLY A 245 -10.21 -21.55 -24.46
CA GLY A 245 -9.92 -22.25 -25.70
C GLY A 245 -10.12 -21.39 -26.96
N SER A 246 -10.42 -22.05 -28.07
CA SER A 246 -10.68 -21.41 -29.36
C SER A 246 -11.89 -22.03 -30.05
N ASN A 247 -12.64 -21.19 -30.76
CA ASN A 247 -13.88 -21.52 -31.46
C ASN A 247 -14.96 -22.16 -30.57
N LEU A 248 -14.98 -21.87 -29.26
CA LEU A 248 -15.87 -22.53 -28.31
C LEU A 248 -17.36 -22.14 -28.43
N ASN A 249 -17.66 -21.05 -29.15
CA ASN A 249 -19.02 -20.66 -29.52
C ASN A 249 -19.51 -21.33 -30.80
N ALA A 250 -18.70 -22.18 -31.44
CA ALA A 250 -19.10 -22.89 -32.65
C ALA A 250 -20.37 -23.71 -32.41
N GLY A 251 -21.20 -23.82 -33.43
CA GLY A 251 -22.36 -24.69 -33.43
C GLY A 251 -23.50 -24.19 -32.55
N SER A 252 -24.56 -24.99 -32.42
CA SER A 252 -25.81 -24.60 -31.77
C SER A 252 -25.93 -25.05 -30.32
N ALA A 253 -25.16 -26.05 -29.89
CA ALA A 253 -25.26 -26.65 -28.57
C ALA A 253 -23.87 -27.02 -28.01
N VAL A 254 -23.73 -26.93 -26.68
CA VAL A 254 -22.54 -27.34 -25.93
C VAL A 254 -22.96 -28.14 -24.69
N SER A 255 -22.17 -29.15 -24.33
CA SER A 255 -22.27 -29.89 -23.08
C SER A 255 -20.90 -29.94 -22.42
N VAL A 256 -20.83 -29.65 -21.13
CA VAL A 256 -19.59 -29.71 -20.35
C VAL A 256 -19.77 -30.71 -19.22
N LYS A 257 -18.77 -31.54 -18.97
CA LYS A 257 -18.77 -32.55 -17.91
C LYS A 257 -17.47 -32.48 -17.11
N ILE A 258 -17.57 -32.68 -15.80
CA ILE A 258 -16.42 -32.86 -14.90
C ILE A 258 -16.50 -34.28 -14.38
N GLY A 259 -15.55 -35.12 -14.79
CA GLY A 259 -15.66 -36.56 -14.61
C GLY A 259 -16.90 -37.09 -15.34
N LEU A 260 -17.81 -37.73 -14.63
CA LEU A 260 -19.04 -38.30 -15.21
C LEU A 260 -20.27 -37.39 -15.08
N HIS A 261 -20.13 -36.25 -14.40
CA HIS A 261 -21.28 -35.42 -14.04
C HIS A 261 -21.35 -34.14 -14.90
N PRO A 262 -22.56 -33.72 -15.32
CA PRO A 262 -22.73 -32.53 -16.14
C PRO A 262 -22.44 -31.25 -15.35
N CYS A 263 -21.63 -30.38 -15.95
CA CYS A 263 -21.40 -29.02 -15.47
C CYS A 263 -22.56 -28.13 -15.94
N ARG A 264 -23.16 -27.38 -15.04
CA ARG A 264 -24.35 -26.55 -15.36
C ARG A 264 -23.92 -25.36 -16.20
N PHE A 265 -24.26 -25.37 -17.48
CA PHE A 265 -23.87 -24.34 -18.46
C PHE A 265 -24.49 -22.96 -18.13
N GLU A 266 -23.69 -21.89 -18.29
CA GLU A 266 -24.17 -20.51 -18.17
C GLU A 266 -24.04 -19.71 -19.46
N ARG A 267 -22.82 -19.61 -20.00
CA ARG A 267 -22.53 -18.80 -21.20
C ARG A 267 -21.29 -19.31 -21.93
N ARG A 268 -21.14 -18.92 -23.21
CA ARG A 268 -19.93 -19.17 -24.00
C ARG A 268 -19.62 -18.04 -24.97
N SER A 269 -18.35 -17.90 -25.31
CA SER A 269 -17.82 -17.06 -26.37
C SER A 269 -16.89 -17.88 -27.27
N SER A 270 -16.27 -17.25 -28.28
CA SER A 270 -15.27 -17.94 -29.10
C SER A 270 -14.03 -18.39 -28.31
N LYS A 271 -13.77 -17.79 -27.14
CA LYS A 271 -12.57 -18.05 -26.33
C LYS A 271 -12.84 -18.75 -25.01
N GLU A 272 -14.07 -18.75 -24.51
CA GLU A 272 -14.38 -19.29 -23.18
C GLU A 272 -15.76 -19.96 -23.09
N ILE A 273 -15.89 -20.96 -22.22
CA ILE A 273 -17.17 -21.52 -21.76
C ILE A 273 -17.22 -21.37 -20.25
N VAL A 274 -18.35 -20.89 -19.72
CA VAL A 274 -18.58 -20.76 -18.28
C VAL A 274 -19.68 -21.72 -17.85
N CYS A 275 -19.39 -22.51 -16.81
CA CYS A 275 -20.33 -23.45 -16.21
C CYS A 275 -20.06 -23.61 -14.70
N VAL A 276 -21.01 -24.20 -13.98
CA VAL A 276 -20.93 -24.45 -12.55
C VAL A 276 -20.69 -25.93 -12.27
N THR A 277 -19.67 -26.25 -11.47
CA THR A 277 -19.23 -27.61 -11.21
C THR A 277 -20.28 -28.42 -10.45
N PRO A 278 -20.41 -29.74 -10.73
CA PRO A 278 -21.22 -30.63 -9.92
C PRO A 278 -20.48 -31.03 -8.63
N ALA A 279 -21.18 -31.68 -7.71
CA ALA A 279 -20.56 -32.32 -6.54
C ALA A 279 -19.56 -33.40 -6.97
N GLY A 280 -18.39 -33.42 -6.33
CA GLY A 280 -17.36 -34.43 -6.51
C GLY A 280 -17.61 -35.68 -5.66
N LEU A 281 -17.08 -36.82 -6.09
CA LEU A 281 -17.17 -38.08 -5.33
C LEU A 281 -16.05 -38.21 -4.29
N THR A 282 -14.84 -37.76 -4.65
CA THR A 282 -13.64 -37.80 -3.83
C THR A 282 -12.79 -36.56 -4.09
N SER A 283 -12.00 -36.14 -3.10
CA SER A 283 -10.99 -35.10 -3.31
C SER A 283 -9.92 -35.56 -4.31
N GLY A 284 -9.41 -34.63 -5.10
CA GLY A 284 -8.40 -34.87 -6.13
C GLY A 284 -8.79 -34.43 -7.54
N ASN A 285 -7.86 -34.67 -8.46
CA ASN A 285 -7.94 -34.22 -9.85
C ASN A 285 -8.95 -35.05 -10.68
N THR A 286 -9.93 -34.36 -11.25
CA THR A 286 -11.00 -34.92 -12.09
C THR A 286 -10.95 -34.32 -13.50
N PRO A 287 -11.08 -35.11 -14.58
CA PRO A 287 -10.94 -34.60 -15.96
C PRO A 287 -12.11 -33.71 -16.38
N VAL A 288 -11.82 -32.70 -17.21
CA VAL A 288 -12.84 -31.83 -17.83
C VAL A 288 -13.08 -32.25 -19.28
N MET A 289 -14.35 -32.41 -19.66
CA MET A 289 -14.77 -32.79 -21.01
C MET A 289 -15.76 -31.79 -21.59
N VAL A 290 -15.60 -31.45 -22.86
CA VAL A 290 -16.47 -30.49 -23.57
C VAL A 290 -16.94 -31.13 -24.87
N ASP A 291 -18.25 -31.15 -25.12
CA ASP A 291 -18.85 -31.63 -26.35
C ASP A 291 -19.57 -30.44 -27.03
N ILE A 292 -19.24 -30.14 -28.29
CA ILE A 292 -19.90 -29.10 -29.09
C ILE A 292 -20.60 -29.77 -30.27
N ASN A 293 -21.93 -29.82 -30.25
CA ASN A 293 -22.74 -30.65 -31.16
C ASN A 293 -22.18 -32.09 -31.28
N ALA A 294 -21.68 -32.50 -32.45
CA ALA A 294 -21.09 -33.82 -32.66
C ALA A 294 -19.57 -33.87 -32.44
N ALA A 295 -18.92 -32.74 -32.11
CA ALA A 295 -17.49 -32.68 -31.80
C ALA A 295 -17.24 -32.95 -30.31
N GLU A 296 -16.60 -34.08 -30.02
CA GLU A 296 -16.14 -34.42 -28.69
C GLU A 296 -14.73 -33.89 -28.44
N LEU A 297 -14.59 -32.92 -27.53
CA LEU A 297 -13.31 -32.30 -27.19
C LEU A 297 -12.75 -32.93 -25.91
N ARG A 298 -11.51 -33.41 -25.99
CA ARG A 298 -10.81 -34.06 -24.87
C ARG A 298 -9.41 -33.45 -24.75
N ASN A 299 -9.01 -33.09 -23.52
CA ASN A 299 -7.67 -32.63 -23.20
C ASN A 299 -7.22 -33.24 -21.86
N PRO A 300 -6.30 -34.22 -21.86
CA PRO A 300 -5.85 -34.90 -20.64
C PRO A 300 -5.13 -34.01 -19.60
N GLU A 301 -4.60 -32.86 -20.04
CA GLU A 301 -3.85 -31.93 -19.18
C GLU A 301 -4.80 -31.04 -18.35
N VAL A 302 -6.04 -30.85 -18.82
CA VAL A 302 -7.02 -29.98 -18.15
C VAL A 302 -7.85 -30.78 -17.15
N LYS A 303 -7.56 -30.56 -15.86
CA LYS A 303 -8.23 -31.21 -14.74
C LYS A 303 -8.74 -30.17 -13.76
N PHE A 304 -9.87 -30.47 -13.12
CA PHE A 304 -10.42 -29.72 -12.00
C PHE A 304 -10.17 -30.50 -10.71
N ASN A 305 -9.62 -29.86 -9.69
CA ASN A 305 -9.23 -30.49 -8.44
C ASN A 305 -10.27 -30.22 -7.34
N TYR A 306 -10.93 -31.27 -6.85
CA TYR A 306 -11.83 -31.17 -5.71
C TYR A 306 -11.02 -31.20 -4.40
N THR A 307 -11.25 -30.24 -3.51
CA THR A 307 -10.65 -30.18 -2.16
C THR A 307 -11.72 -30.33 -1.09
N ASP A 308 -11.31 -30.55 0.15
CA ASP A 308 -12.25 -30.63 1.27
C ASP A 308 -13.03 -29.33 1.44
N ASP A 309 -14.28 -29.46 1.88
CA ASP A 309 -15.18 -28.33 2.08
C ASP A 309 -14.65 -27.36 3.17
N PRO A 310 -14.87 -26.05 3.01
CA PRO A 310 -14.47 -25.05 4.00
C PRO A 310 -15.27 -25.20 5.31
N THR A 311 -14.64 -24.84 6.43
CA THR A 311 -15.31 -24.74 7.73
C THR A 311 -15.09 -23.36 8.35
N ILE A 312 -16.05 -22.93 9.17
CA ILE A 312 -15.98 -21.66 9.91
C ILE A 312 -15.74 -21.97 11.39
N LEU A 313 -14.82 -21.23 12.01
CA LEU A 313 -14.42 -21.38 13.41
C LEU A 313 -14.79 -20.17 14.28
N LYS A 314 -14.69 -18.94 13.75
CA LYS A 314 -15.04 -17.71 14.51
C LYS A 314 -15.36 -16.55 13.58
N ILE A 315 -16.30 -15.69 13.99
CA ILE A 315 -16.65 -14.41 13.36
C ILE A 315 -16.25 -13.28 14.32
N GLU A 316 -15.43 -12.31 13.89
CA GLU A 316 -14.95 -11.22 14.73
C GLU A 316 -14.91 -9.86 14.00
N PRO A 317 -15.60 -8.81 14.49
CA PRO A 317 -16.50 -8.82 15.64
C PRO A 317 -17.74 -9.70 15.41
N ASP A 318 -18.37 -10.14 16.49
CA ASP A 318 -19.59 -10.94 16.50
C ASP A 318 -20.88 -10.08 16.45
N TRP A 319 -20.80 -8.87 15.87
CA TRP A 319 -21.92 -7.94 15.83
C TRP A 319 -21.90 -7.00 14.61
N SER A 320 -23.07 -6.45 14.24
CA SER A 320 -23.23 -5.42 13.20
C SER A 320 -24.44 -4.52 13.48
N ILE A 321 -24.56 -3.38 12.79
CA ILE A 321 -25.82 -2.61 12.73
C ILE A 321 -26.82 -3.28 11.76
N ALA A 322 -28.12 -3.00 11.91
CA ALA A 322 -29.20 -3.59 11.13
C ALA A 322 -29.01 -3.39 9.61
N SER A 323 -28.48 -2.26 9.17
CA SER A 323 -28.16 -2.01 7.76
C SER A 323 -26.92 -2.76 7.25
N GLY A 324 -26.21 -3.49 8.11
CA GLY A 324 -25.03 -4.27 7.74
C GLY A 324 -23.80 -3.41 7.45
N GLY A 325 -22.87 -3.95 6.65
CA GLY A 325 -21.67 -3.27 6.16
C GLY A 325 -20.53 -3.10 7.16
N THR A 326 -20.65 -3.64 8.38
CA THR A 326 -19.52 -3.79 9.30
C THR A 326 -18.50 -4.76 8.71
N MET A 327 -17.20 -4.43 8.80
CA MET A 327 -16.13 -5.31 8.34
C MET A 327 -15.84 -6.38 9.40
N LEU A 328 -15.96 -7.65 9.00
CA LEU A 328 -15.86 -8.84 9.84
C LEU A 328 -14.67 -9.69 9.40
N THR A 329 -13.87 -10.15 10.34
CA THR A 329 -12.79 -11.13 10.13
C THR A 329 -13.31 -12.51 10.48
N ILE A 330 -13.29 -13.42 9.51
CA ILE A 330 -13.78 -14.78 9.65
C ILE A 330 -12.59 -15.72 9.66
N THR A 331 -12.48 -16.54 10.70
CA THR A 331 -11.45 -17.58 10.81
C THR A 331 -12.07 -18.96 10.57
N GLY A 332 -11.32 -19.85 9.94
CA GLY A 332 -11.84 -21.13 9.45
C GLY A 332 -10.75 -22.06 8.91
N THR A 333 -11.16 -23.06 8.13
CA THR A 333 -10.25 -23.93 7.37
C THR A 333 -10.68 -24.01 5.90
N ASN A 334 -9.72 -24.30 5.01
CA ASN A 334 -9.92 -24.43 3.56
C ASN A 334 -10.65 -23.25 2.89
N LEU A 335 -10.57 -22.05 3.46
CA LEU A 335 -11.31 -20.88 2.96
C LEU A 335 -10.85 -20.43 1.56
N ALA A 336 -9.59 -20.65 1.19
CA ALA A 336 -9.07 -20.28 -0.13
C ALA A 336 -9.50 -21.20 -1.29
N THR A 337 -10.17 -22.30 -0.95
CA THR A 337 -10.88 -23.15 -1.91
C THR A 337 -11.97 -22.36 -2.64
N ILE A 338 -12.67 -21.48 -1.93
CA ILE A 338 -13.81 -20.73 -2.45
C ILE A 338 -13.33 -19.42 -3.07
N LYS A 339 -13.70 -19.15 -4.32
CA LYS A 339 -13.28 -17.92 -5.02
C LYS A 339 -14.18 -16.73 -4.78
N GLU A 340 -15.48 -16.98 -4.64
CA GLU A 340 -16.48 -15.93 -4.45
C GLU A 340 -17.34 -16.20 -3.18
N PRO A 341 -16.73 -16.31 -1.98
CA PRO A 341 -17.49 -16.54 -0.76
C PRO A 341 -18.37 -15.32 -0.44
N LYS A 342 -19.58 -15.57 0.04
CA LYS A 342 -20.50 -14.55 0.53
C LYS A 342 -20.95 -14.87 1.94
N MET A 343 -21.15 -13.86 2.77
CA MET A 343 -21.83 -13.99 4.05
C MET A 343 -23.33 -13.79 3.84
N ARG A 344 -24.16 -14.50 4.60
CA ARG A 344 -25.62 -14.46 4.54
C ARG A 344 -26.20 -14.27 5.94
N ALA A 345 -27.24 -13.45 6.04
CA ALA A 345 -28.04 -13.34 7.25
C ALA A 345 -29.55 -13.34 6.95
N LYS A 346 -30.35 -13.80 7.91
CA LYS A 346 -31.81 -13.75 7.89
C LYS A 346 -32.34 -13.28 9.23
N TYR A 347 -33.29 -12.35 9.23
CA TYR A 347 -33.98 -11.89 10.41
C TYR A 347 -35.40 -11.45 10.04
N GLY A 348 -36.42 -12.18 10.52
CA GLY A 348 -37.81 -12.02 10.09
C GLY A 348 -37.97 -12.30 8.60
N ALA A 349 -38.63 -11.39 7.88
CA ALA A 349 -38.74 -11.45 6.42
C ALA A 349 -37.46 -11.02 5.67
N ALA A 350 -36.51 -10.35 6.34
CA ALA A 350 -35.29 -9.87 5.69
C ALA A 350 -34.25 -10.98 5.51
N LYS A 351 -33.78 -11.16 4.27
CA LYS A 351 -32.68 -12.07 3.91
C LYS A 351 -31.75 -11.36 2.94
N SER A 352 -30.46 -11.31 3.25
CA SER A 352 -29.45 -10.66 2.40
C SER A 352 -28.11 -11.39 2.42
N GLU A 353 -27.28 -11.06 1.43
CA GLU A 353 -25.95 -11.61 1.22
C GLU A 353 -24.95 -10.49 0.93
N ASN A 354 -23.68 -10.67 1.31
CA ASN A 354 -22.62 -9.71 1.05
C ASN A 354 -21.28 -10.42 0.78
N ASN A 355 -20.41 -9.83 -0.03
CA ASN A 355 -19.20 -10.48 -0.51
C ASN A 355 -18.11 -10.57 0.57
N CYS A 356 -17.28 -11.61 0.48
CA CYS A 356 -16.10 -11.82 1.31
C CYS A 356 -14.83 -11.87 0.45
N THR A 357 -13.71 -11.38 1.00
CA THR A 357 -12.37 -11.45 0.42
C THR A 357 -11.52 -12.45 1.19
N VAL A 358 -11.09 -13.52 0.52
CA VAL A 358 -10.22 -14.53 1.13
C VAL A 358 -8.80 -13.98 1.23
N VAL A 359 -8.22 -14.04 2.44
CA VAL A 359 -6.81 -13.69 2.68
C VAL A 359 -5.92 -14.92 2.52
N ASN A 360 -6.30 -16.03 3.15
CA ASN A 360 -5.60 -17.32 3.07
C ASN A 360 -6.54 -18.49 3.43
N ASN A 361 -6.00 -19.70 3.59
CA ASN A 361 -6.80 -20.89 3.94
C ASN A 361 -7.54 -20.81 5.29
N THR A 362 -7.11 -19.91 6.17
CA THR A 362 -7.62 -19.80 7.54
C THR A 362 -8.36 -18.51 7.84
N VAL A 363 -8.23 -17.48 7.00
CA VAL A 363 -8.78 -16.14 7.26
C VAL A 363 -9.40 -15.55 5.99
N MET A 364 -10.60 -15.01 6.13
CA MET A 364 -11.23 -14.15 5.13
C MET A 364 -11.90 -12.94 5.80
N VAL A 365 -12.10 -11.86 5.03
CA VAL A 365 -12.77 -10.64 5.51
C VAL A 365 -14.11 -10.49 4.79
N CYS A 366 -15.20 -10.31 5.52
CA CYS A 366 -16.55 -10.17 4.99
C CYS A 366 -17.15 -8.82 5.41
N LEU A 367 -18.08 -8.31 4.63
CA LEU A 367 -18.98 -7.25 5.10
C LEU A 367 -20.25 -7.89 5.67
N ALA A 368 -20.75 -7.40 6.80
CA ALA A 368 -21.99 -7.89 7.38
C ALA A 368 -23.18 -7.68 6.41
N PRO A 369 -24.07 -8.68 6.22
CA PRO A 369 -25.27 -8.50 5.42
C PRO A 369 -26.30 -7.59 6.10
N SER A 370 -27.14 -6.91 5.32
CA SER A 370 -28.18 -5.99 5.81
C SER A 370 -29.48 -6.72 6.17
N VAL A 371 -30.01 -6.48 7.37
CA VAL A 371 -31.30 -6.98 7.86
C VAL A 371 -32.30 -5.86 8.16
N ALA A 372 -32.00 -4.62 7.74
CA ALA A 372 -32.83 -3.44 8.04
C ALA A 372 -34.27 -3.53 7.50
N GLY A 373 -34.54 -4.34 6.47
CA GLY A 373 -35.88 -4.56 5.92
C GLY A 373 -36.76 -5.54 6.73
N SER A 374 -36.36 -5.89 7.95
CA SER A 374 -37.09 -6.83 8.80
C SER A 374 -38.34 -6.19 9.40
N ASP A 375 -39.36 -7.02 9.59
CA ASP A 375 -40.58 -6.73 10.33
C ASP A 375 -40.39 -6.82 11.87
N LYS A 376 -39.26 -7.38 12.33
CA LYS A 376 -38.91 -7.50 13.74
C LYS A 376 -38.15 -6.26 14.24
N SER A 377 -38.44 -5.82 15.47
CA SER A 377 -37.68 -4.74 16.12
C SER A 377 -36.28 -5.18 16.56
N PHE A 378 -35.34 -4.23 16.62
CA PHE A 378 -33.99 -4.44 17.12
C PHE A 378 -33.86 -3.91 18.55
N SER A 379 -33.32 -4.71 19.47
CA SER A 379 -33.05 -4.31 20.86
C SER A 379 -31.76 -3.49 20.95
N GLU A 380 -31.68 -2.50 21.85
CA GLU A 380 -30.43 -1.74 22.11
C GLU A 380 -29.28 -2.64 22.59
N ALA A 381 -29.60 -3.73 23.30
CA ALA A 381 -28.64 -4.74 23.74
C ALA A 381 -28.19 -5.70 22.61
N GLY A 382 -28.75 -5.57 21.40
CA GLY A 382 -28.52 -6.46 20.26
C GLY A 382 -29.58 -7.54 20.12
N SER A 383 -29.93 -7.87 18.88
CA SER A 383 -30.87 -8.94 18.52
C SER A 383 -30.15 -10.01 17.69
N SER A 384 -30.25 -11.28 18.07
CA SER A 384 -29.68 -12.37 17.27
C SER A 384 -30.49 -12.61 15.98
N PRO A 385 -29.83 -12.84 14.84
CA PRO A 385 -30.51 -13.20 13.60
C PRO A 385 -31.17 -14.58 13.70
N ASP A 386 -32.18 -14.85 12.86
CA ASP A 386 -32.80 -16.17 12.77
C ASP A 386 -31.84 -17.19 12.13
N GLU A 387 -31.03 -16.74 11.16
CA GLU A 387 -29.98 -17.54 10.53
C GLU A 387 -28.78 -16.63 10.20
N ILE A 388 -27.57 -17.10 10.46
CA ILE A 388 -26.32 -16.49 9.97
C ILE A 388 -25.42 -17.57 9.40
N GLY A 389 -24.74 -17.28 8.30
CA GLY A 389 -23.89 -18.26 7.63
C GLY A 389 -23.23 -17.69 6.39
N PHE A 390 -22.83 -18.58 5.48
CA PHE A 390 -22.04 -18.27 4.31
C PHE A 390 -22.53 -19.05 3.10
N VAL A 391 -22.55 -18.39 1.95
CA VAL A 391 -22.73 -19.01 0.65
C VAL A 391 -21.33 -19.22 0.07
N MET A 392 -20.90 -20.47 0.05
CA MET A 392 -19.59 -20.91 -0.40
C MET A 392 -19.78 -22.04 -1.41
N ASP A 393 -20.11 -21.68 -2.65
CA ASP A 393 -20.55 -22.63 -3.67
C ASP A 393 -21.74 -23.48 -3.14
N ASP A 394 -21.76 -24.81 -3.31
CA ASP A 394 -22.85 -25.68 -2.84
C ASP A 394 -22.62 -26.27 -1.42
N VAL A 395 -21.68 -25.73 -0.64
CA VAL A 395 -21.32 -26.23 0.70
C VAL A 395 -22.43 -25.91 1.71
N ARG A 396 -23.29 -26.90 2.01
CA ARG A 396 -24.47 -26.69 2.86
C ARG A 396 -24.17 -26.52 4.35
N SER A 397 -23.05 -27.06 4.82
CA SER A 397 -22.66 -27.03 6.24
C SER A 397 -22.38 -25.62 6.76
N VAL A 398 -22.01 -24.68 5.89
CA VAL A 398 -21.72 -23.29 6.24
C VAL A 398 -22.89 -22.34 5.96
N LEU A 399 -23.96 -22.80 5.31
CA LEU A 399 -25.14 -21.96 5.01
C LEU A 399 -25.82 -21.39 6.26
N VAL A 400 -25.74 -22.11 7.37
CA VAL A 400 -26.13 -21.67 8.71
C VAL A 400 -25.09 -22.18 9.70
N VAL A 401 -24.40 -21.26 10.38
CA VAL A 401 -23.36 -21.56 11.37
C VAL A 401 -23.89 -21.33 12.79
N ASN A 402 -23.37 -22.10 13.75
CA ASN A 402 -23.79 -22.03 15.15
C ASN A 402 -22.90 -21.09 15.96
N GLU A 403 -22.74 -19.86 15.47
CA GLU A 403 -21.97 -18.79 16.10
C GLU A 403 -22.90 -17.75 16.73
N THR A 404 -22.51 -17.18 17.86
CA THR A 404 -23.23 -16.05 18.45
C THR A 404 -22.98 -14.81 17.59
N PHE A 405 -24.04 -14.18 17.09
CA PHE A 405 -23.94 -12.91 16.36
C PHE A 405 -25.12 -12.00 16.73
N SER A 406 -24.89 -10.69 16.88
CA SER A 406 -25.95 -9.72 17.22
C SER A 406 -26.05 -8.56 16.23
N TYR A 407 -27.29 -8.23 15.86
CA TYR A 407 -27.62 -7.01 15.13
C TYR A 407 -28.12 -5.92 16.08
N HIS A 408 -27.45 -4.77 16.09
CA HIS A 408 -27.85 -3.59 16.85
C HIS A 408 -28.67 -2.63 15.97
N PRO A 409 -29.52 -1.78 16.56
CA PRO A 409 -30.31 -0.79 15.82
C PRO A 409 -29.42 0.16 15.02
N ASP A 410 -29.87 0.57 13.84
CA ASP A 410 -29.19 1.58 13.04
C ASP A 410 -29.15 2.94 13.76
N PRO A 411 -28.11 3.76 13.49
CA PRO A 411 -28.06 5.12 13.98
C PRO A 411 -29.20 5.95 13.40
N VAL A 412 -29.89 6.70 14.24
CA VAL A 412 -30.99 7.58 13.83
C VAL A 412 -30.56 9.02 13.98
N PHE A 413 -30.61 9.77 12.89
CA PHE A 413 -30.23 11.19 12.86
C PHE A 413 -31.47 12.09 12.89
N GLU A 414 -31.35 13.23 13.57
CA GLU A 414 -32.33 14.30 13.50
C GLU A 414 -32.15 15.10 12.20
N PRO A 415 -33.24 15.58 11.57
CA PRO A 415 -33.14 16.46 10.40
C PRO A 415 -32.45 17.78 10.75
N LEU A 416 -31.69 18.34 9.79
CA LEU A 416 -30.87 19.55 10.01
C LEU A 416 -31.69 20.78 10.42
N SER A 417 -32.92 20.89 9.94
CA SER A 417 -33.88 21.93 10.31
C SER A 417 -35.31 21.46 10.02
N PRO A 418 -36.35 22.11 10.58
CA PRO A 418 -37.76 21.78 10.29
C PRO A 418 -38.14 21.95 8.80
N SER A 419 -37.38 22.75 8.05
CA SER A 419 -37.55 22.98 6.61
C SER A 419 -36.65 22.09 5.75
N GLY A 420 -35.76 21.28 6.35
CA GLY A 420 -34.80 20.42 5.65
C GLY A 420 -33.57 21.15 5.08
N MET A 421 -33.48 22.47 5.28
CA MET A 421 -32.38 23.30 4.81
C MET A 421 -31.72 24.05 5.97
N LEU A 422 -30.39 23.93 6.10
CA LEU A 422 -29.61 24.57 7.16
C LEU A 422 -28.61 25.56 6.57
N GLU A 423 -28.71 26.82 6.99
CA GLU A 423 -27.84 27.90 6.54
C GLU A 423 -26.61 28.01 7.44
N LEU A 424 -25.42 27.90 6.85
CA LEU A 424 -24.16 27.92 7.59
C LEU A 424 -23.14 28.86 6.95
N LYS A 425 -22.31 29.49 7.79
CA LYS A 425 -21.18 30.31 7.33
C LYS A 425 -20.03 29.42 6.88
N PRO A 426 -19.17 29.89 5.96
CA PRO A 426 -17.94 29.18 5.62
C PRO A 426 -17.15 28.92 6.91
N SER A 427 -16.65 27.70 7.11
CA SER A 427 -15.87 27.28 8.29
C SER A 427 -16.64 27.07 9.60
N SER A 428 -17.98 27.16 9.61
CA SER A 428 -18.76 26.73 10.80
C SER A 428 -18.95 25.20 10.78
N PRO A 429 -18.74 24.47 11.90
CA PRO A 429 -18.86 23.02 11.89
C PRO A 429 -20.33 22.57 11.89
N LEU A 430 -20.61 21.46 11.23
CA LEU A 430 -21.95 20.86 11.11
C LEU A 430 -22.12 19.86 12.24
N ILE A 431 -23.15 20.05 13.05
CA ILE A 431 -23.49 19.16 14.15
C ILE A 431 -24.67 18.31 13.71
N LEU A 432 -24.45 17.01 13.56
CA LEU A 432 -25.50 16.02 13.31
C LEU A 432 -25.86 15.35 14.63
N LYS A 433 -27.04 15.66 15.16
CA LYS A 433 -27.55 15.02 16.37
C LYS A 433 -28.19 13.69 16.01
N GLY A 434 -28.02 12.69 16.86
CA GLY A 434 -28.62 11.40 16.66
C GLY A 434 -28.60 10.52 17.91
N ARG A 435 -29.28 9.38 17.80
CA ARG A 435 -29.29 8.29 18.78
C ARG A 435 -28.70 7.03 18.16
N ASN A 436 -28.22 6.11 18.98
CA ASN A 436 -27.53 4.88 18.55
C ASN A 436 -26.27 5.14 17.70
N LEU A 437 -25.57 6.26 17.96
CA LEU A 437 -24.32 6.60 17.26
C LEU A 437 -23.12 5.75 17.73
N ILE A 438 -23.25 5.15 18.92
CA ILE A 438 -22.31 4.16 19.45
C ILE A 438 -23.17 2.96 19.86
N PRO A 439 -23.03 1.79 19.21
CA PRO A 439 -23.75 0.60 19.60
C PRO A 439 -23.19 0.07 20.93
N SER A 440 -24.07 -0.46 21.79
CA SER A 440 -23.72 -1.04 23.10
C SER A 440 -22.99 -2.39 23.01
N ALA A 441 -22.23 -2.61 21.94
CA ALA A 441 -21.57 -3.88 21.65
C ALA A 441 -20.35 -4.11 22.57
N PRO A 442 -19.97 -5.37 22.86
CA PRO A 442 -18.81 -5.69 23.68
C PRO A 442 -17.50 -5.15 23.07
N GLY A 443 -16.62 -4.59 23.90
CA GLY A 443 -15.22 -4.30 23.50
C GLY A 443 -14.92 -2.90 22.92
N ASN A 444 -15.62 -1.83 23.32
CA ASN A 444 -15.30 -0.42 22.95
C ASN A 444 -15.09 -0.18 21.43
N SER A 445 -15.74 -0.97 20.58
CA SER A 445 -15.53 -0.95 19.14
C SER A 445 -16.36 0.15 18.48
N LYS A 446 -15.70 1.07 17.77
CA LYS A 446 -16.34 2.25 17.16
C LYS A 446 -16.81 1.96 15.73
N LEU A 447 -18.03 2.39 15.40
CA LEU A 447 -18.54 2.42 14.03
C LEU A 447 -17.75 3.45 13.19
N ASN A 448 -17.41 3.09 11.95
CA ASN A 448 -16.70 3.97 11.04
C ASN A 448 -17.70 4.82 10.22
N TYR A 449 -17.91 6.06 10.65
CA TYR A 449 -18.79 7.01 9.96
C TYR A 449 -18.05 7.76 8.85
N THR A 450 -18.74 8.03 7.75
CA THR A 450 -18.31 8.92 6.67
C THR A 450 -19.45 9.87 6.36
N VAL A 451 -19.23 11.17 6.48
CA VAL A 451 -20.23 12.19 6.13
C VAL A 451 -19.74 12.96 4.93
N LEU A 452 -20.59 13.05 3.92
CA LEU A 452 -20.35 13.71 2.64
C LEU A 452 -21.23 14.97 2.58
N ILE A 453 -20.63 16.11 2.25
CA ILE A 453 -21.34 17.34 1.90
C ILE A 453 -21.16 17.51 0.39
N GLY A 454 -22.23 17.27 -0.37
CA GLY A 454 -22.14 17.03 -1.82
C GLY A 454 -21.38 15.72 -2.11
N GLU A 455 -20.27 15.82 -2.83
CA GLU A 455 -19.36 14.70 -3.13
C GLU A 455 -18.10 14.69 -2.21
N THR A 456 -18.01 15.65 -1.29
CA THR A 456 -16.80 15.91 -0.50
C THR A 456 -16.92 15.32 0.90
N PRO A 457 -16.01 14.42 1.33
CA PRO A 457 -16.02 13.87 2.68
C PRO A 457 -15.54 14.91 3.69
N CYS A 458 -16.18 14.98 4.86
CA CYS A 458 -15.77 15.84 5.96
C CYS A 458 -15.05 15.06 7.07
N VAL A 459 -14.24 15.78 7.85
CA VAL A 459 -13.55 15.21 9.02
C VAL A 459 -14.55 15.11 10.16
N LEU A 460 -14.64 13.93 10.78
CA LEU A 460 -15.66 13.63 11.79
C LEU A 460 -15.07 13.51 13.19
N THR A 461 -15.73 14.16 14.15
CA THR A 461 -15.56 13.89 15.58
C THR A 461 -16.85 13.28 16.12
N LEU A 462 -16.74 12.10 16.71
CA LEU A 462 -17.89 11.31 17.18
C LEU A 462 -18.07 11.42 18.70
N SER A 463 -19.30 11.71 19.12
CA SER A 463 -19.79 11.71 20.50
C SER A 463 -20.97 10.74 20.62
N GLU A 464 -21.39 10.38 21.84
CA GLU A 464 -22.50 9.45 22.11
C GLU A 464 -23.83 9.89 21.47
N SER A 465 -24.04 11.19 21.28
CA SER A 465 -25.28 11.77 20.72
C SER A 465 -25.09 12.72 19.54
N GLN A 466 -23.84 12.99 19.12
CA GLN A 466 -23.55 13.97 18.06
C GLN A 466 -22.37 13.56 17.19
N LEU A 467 -22.46 13.80 15.87
CA LEU A 467 -21.33 13.82 14.94
C LEU A 467 -21.01 15.26 14.56
N LEU A 468 -19.77 15.69 14.80
CA LEU A 468 -19.25 16.99 14.36
C LEU A 468 -18.49 16.80 13.05
N CYS A 469 -18.89 17.53 12.02
CA CYS A 469 -18.36 17.44 10.66
C CYS A 469 -17.70 18.76 10.27
N GLU A 470 -16.40 18.74 9.97
CA GLU A 470 -15.60 19.90 9.55
C GLU A 470 -15.23 19.79 8.06
N TRP A 471 -15.58 20.81 7.25
CA TRP A 471 -15.28 20.85 5.81
C TRP A 471 -14.51 22.13 5.43
N PRO A 472 -13.47 22.03 4.58
CA PRO A 472 -12.54 23.15 4.43
C PRO A 472 -12.82 24.16 3.31
N ASN A 473 -13.76 24.00 2.37
CA ASN A 473 -14.09 25.05 1.35
C ASN A 473 -15.23 24.63 0.40
N LEU A 474 -16.49 24.82 0.79
CA LEU A 474 -17.66 24.66 -0.09
C LEU A 474 -18.54 25.89 0.03
N THR A 475 -19.03 26.41 -1.10
CA THR A 475 -20.00 27.51 -1.18
C THR A 475 -21.15 27.08 -2.09
N GLY A 476 -22.38 27.53 -1.81
CA GLY A 476 -23.58 27.09 -2.52
C GLY A 476 -24.38 26.05 -1.76
N GLU A 477 -25.32 25.42 -2.46
CA GLU A 477 -26.25 24.43 -1.92
C GLU A 477 -25.69 23.01 -2.08
N HIS A 478 -25.52 22.28 -0.97
CA HIS A 478 -24.90 20.95 -0.94
C HIS A 478 -25.70 19.97 -0.08
N LYS A 479 -26.02 18.80 -0.64
CA LYS A 479 -26.74 17.73 0.08
C LYS A 479 -25.82 17.05 1.10
N VAL A 480 -26.28 16.88 2.34
CA VAL A 480 -25.53 16.13 3.37
C VAL A 480 -25.92 14.66 3.32
N THR A 481 -24.94 13.77 3.29
CA THR A 481 -25.15 12.32 3.29
C THR A 481 -24.25 11.67 4.34
N VAL A 482 -24.84 10.93 5.27
CA VAL A 482 -24.15 10.15 6.31
C VAL A 482 -24.11 8.69 5.89
N ARG A 483 -22.92 8.08 5.92
CA ARG A 483 -22.67 6.67 5.63
C ARG A 483 -22.00 6.00 6.82
N VAL A 484 -22.48 4.84 7.22
CA VAL A 484 -21.88 4.01 8.29
C VAL A 484 -22.25 2.56 8.04
N GLY A 485 -21.25 1.70 7.83
CA GLY A 485 -21.50 0.35 7.32
C GLY A 485 -22.33 0.40 6.03
N GLY A 486 -23.50 -0.27 6.04
CA GLY A 486 -24.48 -0.26 4.95
C GLY A 486 -25.60 0.76 5.11
N PHE A 487 -25.59 1.58 6.18
CA PHE A 487 -26.58 2.62 6.42
C PHE A 487 -26.20 3.91 5.69
N GLU A 488 -27.14 4.46 4.90
CA GLU A 488 -27.00 5.75 4.23
C GLU A 488 -28.23 6.61 4.51
N TYR A 489 -28.00 7.82 5.05
CA TYR A 489 -29.08 8.75 5.41
C TYR A 489 -28.73 10.19 5.06
N SER A 490 -29.72 10.95 4.59
CA SER A 490 -29.55 12.35 4.18
C SER A 490 -30.37 13.26 5.11
N PRO A 491 -29.75 13.91 6.11
CA PRO A 491 -30.47 14.73 7.11
C PRO A 491 -31.00 16.06 6.57
N GLY A 492 -30.56 16.49 5.38
CA GLY A 492 -31.02 17.71 4.71
C GLY A 492 -29.97 18.32 3.77
N THR A 493 -30.23 19.55 3.33
CA THR A 493 -29.35 20.32 2.44
C THR A 493 -28.72 21.51 3.18
N LEU A 494 -27.45 21.78 2.92
CA LEU A 494 -26.72 22.93 3.47
C LEU A 494 -26.64 24.05 2.44
N GLN A 495 -26.96 25.28 2.85
CA GLN A 495 -26.75 26.47 2.03
C GLN A 495 -25.65 27.34 2.64
N ILE A 496 -24.52 27.44 1.94
CA ILE A 496 -23.32 28.14 2.42
C ILE A 496 -23.12 29.44 1.64
N TYR A 497 -23.34 30.57 2.32
CA TYR A 497 -23.19 31.91 1.74
C TYR A 497 -21.73 32.36 1.76
N SER A 498 -21.25 32.95 0.67
CA SER A 498 -19.96 33.66 0.65
C SER A 498 -20.10 35.02 1.35
N ASP A 499 -19.15 35.37 2.22
CA ASP A 499 -19.05 36.72 2.80
C ASP A 499 -18.83 37.75 1.69
N SER A 500 -19.92 38.34 1.21
CA SER A 500 -19.91 39.56 0.44
C SER A 500 -21.09 40.39 0.92
N LEU A 501 -20.78 41.42 1.70
CA LEU A 501 -21.72 42.45 2.10
C LEU A 501 -21.05 43.78 1.77
N LEU A 502 -21.27 44.28 0.55
CA LEU A 502 -22.24 45.34 0.29
C LEU A 502 -22.08 45.88 -1.14
N THR A 503 -23.21 46.01 -1.80
CA THR A 503 -23.42 46.75 -3.05
C THR A 503 -23.21 48.26 -2.84
N LEU A 504 -22.57 48.90 -3.83
CA LEU A 504 -22.44 50.34 -4.16
C LEU A 504 -23.67 51.22 -3.81
N PRO A 505 -23.64 52.57 -3.93
CA PRO A 505 -22.68 53.64 -3.60
C PRO A 505 -23.36 54.87 -2.89
N ALA A 506 -22.58 55.75 -2.22
CA ALA A 506 -22.77 57.22 -2.05
C ALA A 506 -21.73 57.77 -1.05
N ILE A 507 -20.45 57.95 -1.42
CA ILE A 507 -19.82 59.23 -1.85
C ILE A 507 -20.10 60.33 -0.79
N ILE A 508 -19.15 60.84 0.00
CA ILE A 508 -18.11 61.84 -0.31
C ILE A 508 -17.29 62.03 0.98
N GLY A 509 -15.96 62.14 0.95
CA GLY A 509 -15.25 62.54 2.19
C GLY A 509 -13.74 62.78 2.16
N ILE A 510 -12.91 61.73 2.06
CA ILE A 510 -11.48 61.88 2.42
C ILE A 510 -10.57 61.15 1.40
N GLY A 511 -10.61 61.64 0.16
CA GLY A 511 -9.91 61.09 -1.01
C GLY A 511 -8.42 61.43 -1.16
N GLY A 512 -7.67 61.64 -0.07
CA GLY A 512 -6.25 62.04 -0.17
C GLY A 512 -5.26 60.97 0.29
N GLY A 513 -5.30 60.61 1.57
CA GLY A 513 -4.27 59.76 2.20
C GLY A 513 -4.61 58.26 2.25
N GLY A 514 -5.90 57.91 2.32
CA GLY A 514 -6.33 56.51 2.46
C GLY A 514 -6.16 55.70 1.18
N GLY A 515 -6.36 56.33 0.01
CA GLY A 515 -6.27 55.66 -1.29
C GLY A 515 -4.89 55.10 -1.60
N LEU A 516 -3.81 55.79 -1.18
CA LEU A 516 -2.45 55.32 -1.40
C LEU A 516 -2.13 54.10 -0.52
N LEU A 517 -2.58 54.11 0.74
CA LEU A 517 -2.32 53.05 1.71
C LEU A 517 -3.13 51.78 1.39
N LEU A 518 -4.37 51.95 0.93
CA LEU A 518 -5.25 50.85 0.49
C LEU A 518 -4.78 50.25 -0.85
N LEU A 519 -4.27 51.06 -1.78
CA LEU A 519 -3.63 50.57 -3.01
C LEU A 519 -2.37 49.75 -2.68
N VAL A 520 -1.55 50.20 -1.74
CA VAL A 520 -0.36 49.45 -1.31
C VAL A 520 -0.78 48.12 -0.67
N ILE A 521 -1.78 48.10 0.21
CA ILE A 521 -2.27 46.85 0.83
C ILE A 521 -2.88 45.90 -0.20
N ILE A 522 -3.65 46.40 -1.17
CA ILE A 522 -4.23 45.58 -2.24
C ILE A 522 -3.14 45.05 -3.17
N VAL A 523 -2.15 45.86 -3.54
CA VAL A 523 -1.00 45.42 -4.34
C VAL A 523 -0.18 44.38 -3.58
N VAL A 524 0.01 44.53 -2.27
CA VAL A 524 0.66 43.54 -1.40
C VAL A 524 -0.16 42.26 -1.30
N LEU A 525 -1.48 42.32 -1.17
CA LEU A 525 -2.36 41.15 -1.13
C LEU A 525 -2.44 40.43 -2.48
N ILE A 526 -2.47 41.18 -3.59
CA ILE A 526 -2.40 40.62 -4.95
C ILE A 526 -1.02 40.03 -5.20
N ALA A 527 0.06 40.68 -4.76
CA ALA A 527 1.42 40.16 -4.84
C ALA A 527 1.59 38.92 -3.96
N TYR A 528 0.98 38.87 -2.78
CA TYR A 528 0.99 37.72 -1.88
C TYR A 528 0.18 36.55 -2.46
N LYS A 529 -1.03 36.80 -3.00
CA LYS A 529 -1.81 35.78 -3.71
C LYS A 529 -1.13 35.30 -5.00
N ARG A 530 -0.47 36.19 -5.76
CA ARG A 530 0.34 35.80 -6.93
C ARG A 530 1.53 34.97 -6.50
N LYS A 531 2.31 35.42 -5.50
CA LYS A 531 3.47 34.70 -4.97
C LYS A 531 3.08 33.35 -4.37
N SER A 532 1.94 33.24 -3.70
CA SER A 532 1.39 31.98 -3.19
C SER A 532 0.94 31.05 -4.31
N ARG A 533 0.22 31.56 -5.32
CA ARG A 533 -0.16 30.74 -6.49
C ARG A 533 1.05 30.29 -7.30
N ASP A 534 2.08 31.14 -7.40
CA ASP A 534 3.34 30.78 -8.06
C ASP A 534 4.15 29.79 -7.21
N ALA A 535 4.12 29.88 -5.88
CA ALA A 535 4.69 28.87 -4.98
C ALA A 535 3.98 27.51 -5.13
N ASP A 536 2.64 27.48 -5.16
CA ASP A 536 1.88 26.23 -5.34
C ASP A 536 2.09 25.64 -6.75
N ARG A 537 2.17 26.48 -7.78
CA ARG A 537 2.49 26.03 -9.15
C ARG A 537 3.90 25.47 -9.25
N THR A 538 4.88 26.12 -8.61
CA THR A 538 6.26 25.64 -8.60
C THR A 538 6.41 24.36 -7.79
N LEU A 539 5.70 24.21 -6.67
CA LEU A 539 5.62 22.96 -5.90
C LEU A 539 5.02 21.81 -6.73
N LYS A 540 3.86 22.01 -7.37
CA LYS A 540 3.24 20.99 -8.24
C LYS A 540 4.14 20.60 -9.40
N ARG A 541 4.86 21.57 -9.99
CA ARG A 541 5.84 21.30 -11.05
C ARG A 541 7.01 20.46 -10.54
N LEU A 542 7.54 20.76 -9.35
CA LEU A 542 8.61 19.96 -8.73
C LEU A 542 8.15 18.54 -8.41
N GLN A 543 6.94 18.35 -7.87
CA GLN A 543 6.36 17.03 -7.61
C GLN A 543 6.23 16.22 -8.91
N LEU A 544 5.64 16.80 -9.97
CA LEU A 544 5.51 16.13 -11.27
C LEU A 544 6.86 15.82 -11.93
N GLN A 545 7.85 16.70 -11.78
CA GLN A 545 9.21 16.43 -12.26
C GLN A 545 9.83 15.24 -11.52
N MET A 546 9.64 15.16 -10.20
CA MET A 546 10.11 14.04 -9.41
C MET A 546 9.37 12.74 -9.75
N ASP A 547 8.05 12.78 -9.98
CA ASP A 547 7.24 11.63 -10.42
C ASP A 547 7.71 11.06 -11.77
N ASN A 548 8.02 11.94 -12.73
CA ASN A 548 8.51 11.54 -14.04
C ASN A 548 9.89 10.87 -13.93
N LEU A 549 10.79 11.43 -13.10
CA LEU A 549 12.10 10.85 -12.87
C LEU A 549 12.03 9.52 -12.12
N GLU A 550 11.17 9.43 -11.10
CA GLU A 550 10.94 8.19 -10.34
C GLU A 550 10.37 7.09 -11.25
N SER A 551 9.42 7.41 -12.13
CA SER A 551 8.86 6.47 -13.10
C SER A 551 9.91 5.92 -14.08
N ARG A 552 10.87 6.76 -14.52
CA ARG A 552 11.98 6.33 -15.39
C ARG A 552 12.90 5.31 -14.73
N VAL A 553 13.18 5.48 -13.43
CA VAL A 553 14.06 4.57 -12.69
C VAL A 553 13.32 3.42 -12.02
N ALA A 554 11.98 3.42 -11.99
CA ALA A 554 11.20 2.45 -11.22
C ALA A 554 11.44 0.99 -11.63
N LEU A 555 11.63 0.71 -12.93
CA LEU A 555 11.94 -0.64 -13.40
C LEU A 555 13.38 -1.03 -13.03
N GLU A 556 14.35 -0.14 -13.24
CA GLU A 556 15.75 -0.34 -12.82
C GLU A 556 15.85 -0.57 -11.31
N CYS A 557 15.10 0.17 -10.50
CA CYS A 557 15.01 -0.02 -9.05
C CYS A 557 14.48 -1.40 -8.68
N LYS A 558 13.45 -1.89 -9.37
CA LYS A 558 12.86 -3.21 -9.09
C LYS A 558 13.83 -4.34 -9.42
N GLU A 559 14.55 -4.22 -10.54
CA GLU A 559 15.58 -5.17 -10.94
C GLU A 559 16.79 -5.12 -9.99
N ALA A 560 17.29 -3.92 -9.68
CA ALA A 560 18.38 -3.72 -8.72
C ALA A 560 17.99 -4.17 -7.30
N PHE A 561 16.74 -3.97 -6.89
CA PHE A 561 16.21 -4.47 -5.63
C PHE A 561 16.13 -6.00 -5.63
N ALA A 562 15.65 -6.63 -6.72
CA ALA A 562 15.63 -8.09 -6.81
C ALA A 562 17.05 -8.67 -6.74
N GLU A 563 18.02 -8.06 -7.43
CA GLU A 563 19.44 -8.46 -7.36
C GLU A 563 20.02 -8.26 -5.96
N LEU A 564 19.78 -7.10 -5.33
CA LEU A 564 20.23 -6.86 -3.96
C LEU A 564 19.54 -7.79 -2.97
N GLN A 565 18.27 -8.13 -3.17
CA GLN A 565 17.54 -9.06 -2.32
C GLN A 565 18.09 -10.48 -2.47
N THR A 566 18.53 -10.89 -3.67
CA THR A 566 19.24 -12.18 -3.83
C THR A 566 20.61 -12.16 -3.16
N ASP A 567 21.39 -11.07 -3.31
CA ASP A 567 22.70 -10.91 -2.67
C ASP A 567 22.57 -10.92 -1.13
N ILE A 568 21.55 -10.25 -0.61
CA ILE A 568 21.24 -10.18 0.82
C ILE A 568 20.68 -11.50 1.33
N HIS A 569 19.86 -12.22 0.54
CA HIS A 569 19.36 -13.54 0.93
C HIS A 569 20.50 -14.56 1.02
N GLU A 570 21.47 -14.51 0.12
CA GLU A 570 22.70 -15.30 0.20
C GLU A 570 23.51 -14.95 1.48
N LEU A 571 23.58 -13.67 1.85
CA LEU A 571 24.15 -13.26 3.14
C LEU A 571 23.32 -13.78 4.33
N THR A 572 21.98 -13.75 4.27
CA THR A 572 21.09 -14.23 5.35
C THR A 572 21.13 -15.75 5.54
N GLN A 573 21.16 -16.54 4.46
CA GLN A 573 21.26 -18.01 4.54
C GLN A 573 22.55 -18.45 5.25
N GLU A 574 23.64 -17.70 5.10
CA GLU A 574 24.90 -17.98 5.80
C GLU A 574 24.91 -17.43 7.24
N LEU A 575 24.18 -16.33 7.49
CA LEU A 575 23.94 -15.81 8.83
C LEU A 575 23.10 -16.76 9.70
N ASP A 576 22.27 -17.64 9.11
CA ASP A 576 21.58 -18.71 9.87
C ASP A 576 22.58 -19.66 10.58
N GLY A 577 23.83 -19.72 10.11
CA GLY A 577 24.93 -20.46 10.76
C GLY A 577 25.75 -19.64 11.77
N ALA A 578 26.07 -18.37 11.45
CA ALA A 578 26.99 -17.54 12.24
C ALA A 578 26.30 -16.57 13.23
N GLY A 579 25.03 -16.24 13.00
CA GLY A 579 24.27 -15.25 13.75
C GLY A 579 24.66 -13.79 13.43
N ILE A 580 23.78 -12.85 13.81
CA ILE A 580 24.06 -11.40 13.71
C ILE A 580 25.12 -11.02 14.77
N PRO A 581 26.17 -10.26 14.42
CA PRO A 581 27.28 -9.93 15.33
C PRO A 581 26.91 -8.82 16.33
N PHE A 582 25.91 -9.08 17.19
CA PHE A 582 25.54 -8.18 18.28
C PHE A 582 26.70 -8.01 19.26
N LEU A 583 27.00 -6.75 19.61
CA LEU A 583 27.88 -6.45 20.72
C LEU A 583 27.23 -6.88 22.03
N GLU A 584 28.04 -7.36 22.96
CA GLU A 584 27.61 -7.63 24.31
C GLU A 584 27.07 -6.36 24.98
N TYR A 585 26.12 -6.55 25.92
CA TYR A 585 25.45 -5.46 26.63
C TYR A 585 26.43 -4.39 27.15
N ARG A 586 27.52 -4.83 27.79
CA ARG A 586 28.55 -3.96 28.35
C ARG A 586 29.20 -3.09 27.27
N THR A 587 29.63 -3.67 26.16
CA THR A 587 30.28 -2.94 25.06
C THR A 587 29.31 -1.99 24.37
N TYR A 588 28.07 -2.43 24.12
CA TYR A 588 27.00 -1.59 23.56
C TYR A 588 26.72 -0.38 24.45
N ALA A 589 26.48 -0.60 25.74
CA ALA A 589 26.16 0.44 26.69
C ALA A 589 27.29 1.47 26.77
N MET A 590 28.55 1.01 26.79
CA MET A 590 29.71 1.90 26.80
C MET A 590 29.82 2.78 25.56
N ARG A 591 29.62 2.20 24.36
CA ARG A 591 29.68 2.96 23.11
C ARG A 591 28.61 4.05 23.06
N VAL A 592 27.47 3.86 23.72
CA VAL A 592 26.38 4.85 23.79
C VAL A 592 26.56 5.88 24.92
N LEU A 593 27.00 5.43 26.10
CA LEU A 593 27.23 6.27 27.28
C LEU A 593 28.42 7.22 27.06
N PHE A 594 29.52 6.68 26.54
CA PHE A 594 30.79 7.37 26.33
C PHE A 594 31.26 7.27 24.87
N PRO A 595 30.57 7.93 23.92
CA PRO A 595 30.89 7.81 22.50
C PRO A 595 32.33 8.28 22.20
N GLY A 596 33.08 7.45 21.47
CA GLY A 596 34.45 7.77 21.02
C GLY A 596 35.55 7.50 22.04
N ILE A 597 35.24 6.85 23.17
CA ILE A 597 36.24 6.39 24.16
C ILE A 597 36.27 4.86 24.14
N GLU A 598 37.34 4.28 23.58
CA GLU A 598 37.49 2.82 23.50
C GLU A 598 37.87 2.20 24.87
N ASP A 599 38.74 2.88 25.63
CA ASP A 599 39.34 2.39 26.87
C ASP A 599 38.89 3.20 28.10
N HIS A 600 37.60 3.12 28.46
CA HIS A 600 37.09 3.89 29.60
C HIS A 600 37.50 3.29 30.96
N PRO A 601 37.91 4.09 31.98
CA PRO A 601 38.30 3.60 33.31
C PRO A 601 37.24 2.74 34.02
N VAL A 602 35.95 2.98 33.74
CA VAL A 602 34.80 2.21 34.22
C VAL A 602 34.85 0.73 33.82
N LEU A 603 35.63 0.39 32.80
CA LEU A 603 35.81 -0.98 32.33
C LEU A 603 37.00 -1.69 32.97
N LYS A 604 37.92 -0.95 33.60
CA LYS A 604 39.12 -1.51 34.20
C LYS A 604 38.90 -1.73 35.69
N GLU A 605 39.50 -2.79 36.23
CA GLU A 605 39.64 -2.93 37.68
C GLU A 605 40.52 -1.81 38.20
N MET A 606 40.07 -1.14 39.25
CA MET A 606 40.79 -0.02 39.86
C MET A 606 41.39 -0.53 41.16
N GLU A 607 42.72 -0.66 41.21
CA GLU A 607 43.44 -0.87 42.46
C GLU A 607 43.47 0.46 43.22
N VAL A 608 42.61 0.60 44.24
CA VAL A 608 42.55 1.80 45.08
C VAL A 608 43.09 1.52 46.47
N PRO A 609 43.83 2.47 47.09
CA PRO A 609 44.22 2.37 48.49
C PRO A 609 43.00 2.18 49.41
N ALA A 610 43.14 1.43 50.49
CA ALA A 610 42.03 1.10 51.40
C ALA A 610 41.25 2.32 51.92
N ASN A 611 41.93 3.46 52.12
CA ASN A 611 41.29 4.72 52.52
C ASN A 611 40.42 5.32 51.39
N VAL A 612 40.89 5.25 50.14
CA VAL A 612 40.16 5.71 48.96
C VAL A 612 38.93 4.83 48.73
N GLU A 613 39.09 3.51 48.81
CA GLU A 613 37.97 2.56 48.70
C GLU A 613 36.92 2.80 49.80
N LYS A 614 37.36 3.01 51.04
CA LYS A 614 36.47 3.37 52.16
C LYS A 614 35.73 4.68 51.91
N ALA A 615 36.41 5.71 51.43
CA ALA A 615 35.79 7.00 51.13
C ALA A 615 34.80 6.91 49.97
N LEU A 616 35.13 6.21 48.89
CA LEU A 616 34.24 5.98 47.76
C LEU A 616 33.02 5.13 48.15
N THR A 617 33.17 4.16 49.05
CA THR A 617 32.05 3.39 49.59
C THR A 617 31.07 4.29 50.35
N LEU A 618 31.58 5.18 51.21
CA LEU A 618 30.77 6.20 51.89
C LEU A 618 30.12 7.17 50.89
N PHE A 619 30.84 7.53 49.82
CA PHE A 619 30.30 8.37 48.75
C PHE A 619 29.18 7.67 47.96
N GLY A 620 29.31 6.39 47.65
CA GLY A 620 28.26 5.58 47.04
C GLY A 620 26.99 5.55 47.91
N GLN A 621 27.14 5.43 49.23
CA GLN A 621 26.01 5.53 50.17
C GLN A 621 25.36 6.92 50.20
N LEU A 622 26.09 7.99 49.84
CA LEU A 622 25.51 9.32 49.67
C LEU A 622 24.72 9.42 48.36
N LEU A 623 25.22 8.86 47.26
CA LEU A 623 24.50 8.86 45.98
C LEU A 623 23.16 8.11 46.04
N THR A 624 23.02 7.11 46.93
CA THR A 624 21.74 6.43 47.18
C THR A 624 20.79 7.21 48.10
N LYS A 625 21.16 8.41 48.56
CA LYS A 625 20.23 9.34 49.25
C LYS A 625 19.61 10.30 48.23
N LYS A 626 18.30 10.15 48.00
CA LYS A 626 17.54 10.94 47.01
C LYS A 626 17.82 12.44 47.07
N HIS A 627 17.79 13.03 48.27
CA HIS A 627 18.01 14.47 48.46
C HIS A 627 19.46 14.91 48.22
N PHE A 628 20.44 14.05 48.53
CA PHE A 628 21.84 14.34 48.19
C PHE A 628 22.01 14.44 46.67
N LEU A 629 21.53 13.42 45.93
CA LEU A 629 21.73 13.33 44.49
C LEU A 629 21.01 14.45 43.73
N LEU A 630 19.77 14.77 44.12
CA LEU A 630 19.02 15.89 43.54
C LEU A 630 19.76 17.22 43.77
N THR A 631 20.20 17.49 45.00
CA THR A 631 20.89 18.73 45.35
C THR A 631 22.27 18.81 44.69
N PHE A 632 22.99 17.68 44.58
CA PHE A 632 24.25 17.58 43.85
C PHE A 632 24.07 17.96 42.37
N ILE A 633 23.15 17.31 41.65
CA ILE A 633 22.92 17.58 40.22
C ILE A 633 22.48 19.03 39.98
N ARG A 634 21.51 19.51 40.76
CA ARG A 634 21.01 20.90 40.65
C ARG A 634 22.12 21.92 40.89
N THR A 635 23.02 21.66 41.83
CA THR A 635 24.14 22.56 42.15
C THR A 635 25.15 22.60 41.01
N LEU A 636 25.48 21.46 40.39
CA LEU A 636 26.37 21.40 39.24
C LEU A 636 25.78 22.14 38.03
N GLU A 637 24.50 21.91 37.72
CA GLU A 637 23.84 22.56 36.58
C GLU A 637 23.73 24.08 36.72
N ALA A 638 23.70 24.60 37.96
CA ALA A 638 23.69 26.02 38.23
C ALA A 638 25.04 26.72 37.90
N GLN A 639 26.13 25.96 37.74
CA GLN A 639 27.46 26.53 37.50
C GLN A 639 27.68 26.86 36.03
N ARG A 640 28.13 28.09 35.75
CA ARG A 640 28.48 28.52 34.38
C ARG A 640 29.67 27.76 33.78
N SER A 641 30.59 27.29 34.63
CA SER A 641 31.76 26.51 34.22
C SER A 641 31.45 25.04 33.93
N PHE A 642 30.22 24.58 34.20
CA PHE A 642 29.78 23.23 33.92
C PHE A 642 29.31 23.14 32.46
N SER A 643 30.09 22.49 31.61
CA SER A 643 29.88 22.46 30.15
C SER A 643 28.83 21.43 29.72
N MET A 644 28.41 21.46 28.46
CA MET A 644 27.52 20.43 27.88
C MET A 644 28.17 19.04 27.88
N ARG A 645 29.49 18.97 27.70
CA ARG A 645 30.26 17.73 27.83
C ARG A 645 30.21 17.21 29.26
N ASP A 646 30.39 18.09 30.25
CA ASP A 646 30.36 17.71 31.66
C ASP A 646 28.99 17.17 32.08
N ARG A 647 27.90 17.82 31.64
CA ARG A 647 26.52 17.31 31.83
C ARG A 647 26.38 15.88 31.30
N GLY A 648 26.86 15.66 30.08
CA GLY A 648 26.81 14.37 29.41
C GLY A 648 27.61 13.29 30.15
N ASN A 649 28.80 13.65 30.63
CA ASN A 649 29.71 12.77 31.34
C ASN A 649 29.15 12.40 32.72
N VAL A 650 28.76 13.39 33.53
CA VAL A 650 28.17 13.19 34.87
C VAL A 650 26.92 12.34 34.81
N ALA A 651 26.01 12.61 33.86
CA ALA A 651 24.82 11.78 33.67
C ALA A 651 25.16 10.30 33.39
N SER A 652 26.19 10.06 32.57
CA SER A 652 26.61 8.70 32.19
C SER A 652 27.31 7.98 33.34
N LEU A 653 28.16 8.69 34.09
CA LEU A 653 28.80 8.16 35.29
C LEU A 653 27.78 7.83 36.39
N ILE A 654 26.80 8.73 36.65
CA ILE A 654 25.75 8.50 37.64
C ILE A 654 24.90 7.28 37.27
N MET A 655 24.45 7.20 36.01
CA MET A 655 23.66 6.06 35.54
C MET A 655 24.44 4.75 35.59
N THR A 656 25.75 4.79 35.32
CA THR A 656 26.63 3.63 35.47
C THR A 656 26.77 3.23 36.94
N ALA A 657 27.02 4.19 37.85
CA ALA A 657 27.16 3.92 39.28
C ALA A 657 25.87 3.38 39.92
N LEU A 658 24.71 3.75 39.36
CA LEU A 658 23.38 3.33 39.82
C LEU A 658 22.78 2.19 38.98
N GLN A 659 23.55 1.55 38.10
CA GLN A 659 23.05 0.44 37.26
C GLN A 659 22.55 -0.75 38.10
N GLY A 660 23.13 -0.98 39.28
CA GLY A 660 22.67 -2.01 40.22
C GLY A 660 21.43 -1.62 41.02
N GLU A 661 20.93 -0.38 40.88
CA GLU A 661 19.83 0.19 41.66
C GLU A 661 18.88 0.97 40.73
N MET A 662 18.45 0.36 39.62
CA MET A 662 17.69 1.05 38.56
C MET A 662 16.31 1.54 39.03
N GLU A 663 15.72 0.92 40.04
CA GLU A 663 14.47 1.40 40.66
C GLU A 663 14.69 2.81 41.26
N TYR A 664 15.71 2.94 42.10
CA TYR A 664 16.11 4.22 42.70
C TYR A 664 16.51 5.25 41.63
N ALA A 665 17.31 4.84 40.65
CA ALA A 665 17.73 5.71 39.55
C ALA A 665 16.53 6.26 38.75
N THR A 666 15.53 5.41 38.49
CA THR A 666 14.30 5.79 37.80
C THR A 666 13.48 6.78 38.62
N GLY A 667 13.37 6.57 39.94
CA GLY A 667 12.68 7.51 40.84
C GLY A 667 13.36 8.89 40.90
N VAL A 668 14.69 8.95 40.88
CA VAL A 668 15.45 10.21 40.80
C VAL A 668 15.27 10.88 39.43
N LEU A 669 15.34 10.10 38.35
CA LEU A 669 15.14 10.59 36.98
C LEU A 669 13.76 11.22 36.79
N LYS A 670 12.68 10.56 37.23
CA LYS A 670 11.32 11.11 37.17
C LYS A 670 11.22 12.45 37.91
N GLN A 671 11.85 12.56 39.08
CA GLN A 671 11.86 13.82 39.83
C GLN A 671 12.61 14.92 39.09
N LEU A 672 13.81 14.64 38.58
CA LEU A 672 14.60 15.62 37.82
C LEU A 672 13.89 16.07 36.54
N LEU A 673 13.20 15.16 35.86
CA LEU A 673 12.38 15.48 34.69
C LEU A 673 11.17 16.33 35.06
N SER A 674 10.47 16.02 36.16
CA SER A 674 9.38 16.86 36.68
C SER A 674 9.90 18.27 36.98
N ASP A 675 11.01 18.40 37.70
CA ASP A 675 11.59 19.70 38.03
C ASP A 675 11.98 20.48 36.76
N LEU A 676 12.50 19.79 35.74
CA LEU A 676 12.85 20.39 34.46
C LEU A 676 11.61 20.87 33.70
N ILE A 677 10.52 20.11 33.73
CA ILE A 677 9.22 20.48 33.15
C ILE A 677 8.67 21.71 33.88
N ASP A 678 8.54 21.63 35.21
CA ASP A 678 8.04 22.70 36.08
C ASP A 678 8.82 24.00 35.80
N LYS A 679 10.16 23.96 35.85
CA LYS A 679 11.03 25.13 35.60
C LYS A 679 10.89 25.70 34.19
N ASN A 680 10.75 24.87 33.17
CA ASN A 680 10.58 25.35 31.79
C ASN A 680 9.23 26.04 31.57
N LEU A 681 8.17 25.47 32.13
CA LEU A 681 6.83 26.04 32.05
C LEU A 681 6.71 27.34 32.87
N GLU A 682 7.30 27.40 34.06
CA GLU A 682 7.40 28.61 34.88
C GLU A 682 8.19 29.73 34.18
N SER A 683 9.26 29.37 33.45
CA SER A 683 10.05 30.31 32.65
C SER A 683 9.30 30.84 31.42
N LYS A 684 8.04 30.44 31.20
CA LYS A 684 7.21 30.78 30.03
C LYS A 684 7.84 30.39 28.69
N ASN A 685 8.70 29.38 28.69
CA ASN A 685 9.23 28.80 27.46
C ASN A 685 8.10 28.07 26.73
N HIS A 686 8.17 28.04 25.40
CA HIS A 686 7.16 27.34 24.60
C HIS A 686 7.19 25.82 24.91
N PRO A 687 6.08 25.18 25.31
CA PRO A 687 6.08 23.79 25.77
C PRO A 687 6.66 22.79 24.76
N LYS A 688 6.44 22.99 23.45
CA LYS A 688 7.02 22.17 22.36
C LYS A 688 8.57 22.21 22.27
N LEU A 689 9.24 23.13 22.97
CA LEU A 689 10.71 23.21 22.99
C LEU A 689 11.35 22.34 24.08
N LEU A 690 10.55 21.81 25.01
CA LEU A 690 11.03 20.94 26.07
C LEU A 690 11.64 19.66 25.50
N LEU A 691 12.74 19.19 26.09
CA LEU A 691 13.48 17.99 25.68
C LEU A 691 14.04 18.06 24.25
N ARG A 692 14.05 19.21 23.58
CA ARG A 692 14.50 19.33 22.18
C ARG A 692 16.03 19.25 22.03
N ARG A 693 16.78 19.68 23.04
CA ARG A 693 18.26 19.70 23.06
C ARG A 693 18.75 19.18 24.40
N THR A 694 19.83 18.38 24.42
CA THR A 694 20.39 17.81 25.66
C THR A 694 21.09 18.86 26.52
N GLU A 695 20.33 19.78 27.13
CA GLU A 695 20.86 20.91 27.89
C GLU A 695 20.91 20.65 29.41
N SER A 696 20.37 19.51 29.86
CA SER A 696 20.41 19.05 31.24
C SER A 696 21.03 17.66 31.42
N VAL A 697 21.50 17.39 32.63
CA VAL A 697 21.93 16.08 33.12
C VAL A 697 20.75 15.10 33.06
N ALA A 698 19.54 15.54 33.43
CA ALA A 698 18.33 14.72 33.42
C ALA A 698 18.01 14.13 32.03
N GLU A 699 18.15 14.93 30.98
CA GLU A 699 17.91 14.49 29.60
C GLU A 699 18.92 13.46 29.10
N LYS A 700 20.19 13.60 29.50
CA LYS A 700 21.20 12.58 29.18
C LYS A 700 20.96 11.32 30.02
N MET A 701 20.61 11.45 31.30
CA MET A 701 20.23 10.31 32.14
C MET A 701 19.05 9.54 31.55
N LEU A 702 18.04 10.24 31.00
CA LEU A 702 16.92 9.64 30.28
C LEU A 702 17.36 8.84 29.05
N THR A 703 18.29 9.39 28.25
CA THR A 703 18.85 8.68 27.09
C THR A 703 19.60 7.42 27.52
N ASN A 704 20.36 7.50 28.61
CA ASN A 704 21.10 6.37 29.18
C ASN A 704 20.16 5.32 29.77
N TRP A 705 19.05 5.74 30.39
CA TRP A 705 18.01 4.87 30.92
C TRP A 705 17.34 4.04 29.80
N PHE A 706 16.95 4.67 28.69
CA PHE A 706 16.47 3.93 27.51
C PHE A 706 17.54 3.01 26.92
N THR A 707 18.81 3.45 26.92
CA THR A 707 19.92 2.62 26.43
C THR A 707 19.98 1.29 27.17
N PHE A 708 19.85 1.31 28.50
CA PHE A 708 19.85 0.10 29.31
C PHE A 708 18.61 -0.78 29.08
N LEU A 709 17.42 -0.17 29.07
CA LEU A 709 16.16 -0.92 29.10
C LEU A 709 15.67 -1.38 27.72
N LEU A 710 16.21 -0.82 26.63
CA LEU A 710 15.82 -1.18 25.25
C LEU A 710 16.81 -2.14 24.57
N TYR A 711 17.88 -2.56 25.25
CA TYR A 711 18.85 -3.50 24.65
C TYR A 711 18.21 -4.84 24.25
N LYS A 712 17.31 -5.38 25.08
CA LYS A 712 16.57 -6.60 24.75
C LYS A 712 15.72 -6.44 23.49
N PHE A 713 15.02 -5.31 23.36
CA PHE A 713 14.22 -4.99 22.18
C PHE A 713 15.07 -4.79 20.92
N LEU A 714 16.24 -4.17 21.06
CA LEU A 714 17.23 -4.11 19.97
C LEU A 714 17.66 -5.53 19.56
N LYS A 715 17.94 -6.43 20.50
CA LYS A 715 18.41 -7.77 20.17
C LYS A 715 17.33 -8.67 19.55
N GLU A 716 16.08 -8.55 20.01
CA GLU A 716 14.99 -9.47 19.65
C GLU A 716 14.12 -8.96 18.49
N CYS A 717 14.08 -7.64 18.23
CA CYS A 717 13.15 -7.04 17.27
C CYS A 717 13.87 -6.11 16.29
N ALA A 718 14.34 -4.95 16.75
CA ALA A 718 14.78 -3.88 15.86
C ALA A 718 16.21 -4.05 15.30
N GLY A 719 17.01 -4.94 15.89
CA GLY A 719 18.40 -5.14 15.51
C GLY A 719 18.57 -5.87 14.19
N GLU A 720 17.74 -6.88 13.91
CA GLU A 720 17.75 -7.57 12.63
C GLU A 720 17.51 -6.59 11.46
N PRO A 721 16.39 -5.85 11.37
CA PRO A 721 16.17 -4.92 10.26
C PRO A 721 17.22 -3.80 10.20
N LEU A 722 17.76 -3.35 11.34
CA LEU A 722 18.85 -2.36 11.36
C LEU A 722 20.14 -2.91 10.75
N PHE A 723 20.49 -4.15 11.07
CA PHE A 723 21.66 -4.82 10.51
C PHE A 723 21.46 -5.09 9.02
N MET A 724 20.28 -5.56 8.61
CA MET A 724 19.94 -5.77 7.20
C MET A 724 20.02 -4.47 6.40
N LEU A 725 19.55 -3.34 6.95
CA LEU A 725 19.69 -2.02 6.32
C LEU A 725 21.17 -1.62 6.15
N TYR A 726 22.01 -1.82 7.17
CA TYR A 726 23.44 -1.56 7.07
C TYR A 726 24.10 -2.41 5.97
N CYS A 727 23.83 -3.71 5.94
CA CYS A 727 24.35 -4.63 4.94
C CYS A 727 23.91 -4.25 3.53
N ALA A 728 22.61 -3.98 3.34
CA ALA A 728 22.04 -3.54 2.07
C ALA A 728 22.67 -2.23 1.58
N MET A 729 22.85 -1.25 2.48
CA MET A 729 23.54 0.00 2.16
C MET A 729 24.97 -0.25 1.71
N LYS A 730 25.76 -0.96 2.53
CA LYS A 730 27.18 -1.23 2.23
C LYS A 730 27.33 -1.91 0.87
N GLN A 731 26.56 -2.97 0.63
CA GLN A 731 26.61 -3.73 -0.61
C GLN A 731 26.17 -2.89 -1.82
N GLN A 732 25.12 -2.08 -1.68
CA GLN A 732 24.66 -1.19 -2.74
C GLN A 732 25.69 -0.11 -3.10
N MET A 733 26.43 0.43 -2.12
CA MET A 733 27.48 1.42 -2.41
C MET A 733 28.66 0.75 -3.14
N GLU A 734 29.05 -0.46 -2.71
CA GLU A 734 30.20 -1.21 -3.24
C GLU A 734 30.00 -1.77 -4.64
N LYS A 735 28.75 -1.85 -5.14
CA LYS A 735 28.43 -2.15 -6.55
C LYS A 735 28.95 -1.09 -7.53
N GLY A 736 29.22 0.13 -7.07
CA GLY A 736 29.71 1.23 -7.89
C GLY A 736 31.04 1.80 -7.39
N PRO A 737 31.70 2.67 -8.19
CA PRO A 737 32.94 3.30 -7.78
C PRO A 737 32.81 4.13 -6.50
N ILE A 738 33.78 3.98 -5.59
CA ILE A 738 33.92 4.77 -4.36
C ILE A 738 35.30 5.44 -4.38
N ASP A 739 35.34 6.77 -4.22
CA ASP A 739 36.60 7.51 -4.09
C ASP A 739 37.17 7.33 -2.68
N SER A 740 38.39 6.81 -2.57
CA SER A 740 39.02 6.48 -1.28
C SER A 740 39.52 7.71 -0.51
N ILE A 741 39.61 8.87 -1.16
CA ILE A 741 40.09 10.11 -0.57
C ILE A 741 38.91 11.00 -0.17
N THR A 742 37.96 11.23 -1.08
CA THR A 742 36.79 12.10 -0.80
C THR A 742 35.67 11.36 -0.06
N GLY A 743 35.64 10.02 -0.17
CA GLY A 743 34.54 9.19 0.32
C GLY A 743 33.25 9.35 -0.47
N GLU A 744 33.31 9.94 -1.67
CA GLU A 744 32.17 10.05 -2.59
C GLU A 744 31.95 8.71 -3.30
N ALA A 745 30.69 8.36 -3.57
CA ALA A 745 30.32 7.13 -4.26
C ALA A 745 29.36 7.36 -5.42
N ARG A 746 29.36 6.43 -6.38
CA ARG A 746 28.46 6.44 -7.54
C ARG A 746 27.01 6.20 -7.18
N TYR A 747 26.79 5.29 -6.24
CA TYR A 747 25.51 5.04 -5.57
C TYR A 747 25.62 5.66 -4.19
N SER A 748 24.81 6.67 -3.91
CA SER A 748 24.79 7.39 -2.63
C SER A 748 23.35 7.84 -2.39
N LEU A 749 22.93 7.87 -1.13
CA LEU A 749 21.69 8.55 -0.71
C LEU A 749 21.93 10.02 -0.37
N SER A 750 23.19 10.41 -0.13
CA SER A 750 23.58 11.78 0.17
C SER A 750 24.08 12.48 -1.09
N GLU A 751 23.51 13.64 -1.40
CA GLU A 751 23.93 14.49 -2.52
C GLU A 751 25.38 14.98 -2.35
N ASP A 752 25.80 15.23 -1.11
CA ASP A 752 27.13 15.73 -0.77
C ASP A 752 28.22 14.68 -0.99
N LYS A 753 27.85 13.40 -1.01
CA LYS A 753 28.76 12.26 -1.22
C LYS A 753 28.52 11.56 -2.55
N LEU A 754 27.85 12.23 -3.50
CA LEU A 754 27.58 11.68 -4.82
C LEU A 754 28.69 12.05 -5.81
N ILE A 755 29.29 11.08 -6.48
CA ILE A 755 30.29 11.33 -7.54
C ILE A 755 29.61 12.05 -8.73
N ARG A 756 30.08 13.27 -9.02
CA ARG A 756 29.60 14.13 -10.12
C ARG A 756 30.49 14.05 -11.37
N GLN A 757 31.44 13.13 -11.42
CA GLN A 757 32.29 12.88 -12.58
C GLN A 757 31.86 11.58 -13.28
N GLN A 758 32.05 11.51 -14.59
CA GLN A 758 31.86 10.27 -15.35
C GLN A 758 33.09 9.38 -15.09
N ILE A 759 32.88 8.23 -14.45
CA ILE A 759 33.92 7.25 -14.17
C ILE A 759 33.58 5.99 -14.95
N ASP A 760 34.46 5.59 -15.86
CA ASP A 760 34.33 4.32 -16.58
C ASP A 760 34.91 3.20 -15.73
N TYR A 761 34.08 2.19 -15.45
CA TYR A 761 34.47 1.05 -14.63
C TYR A 761 33.91 -0.25 -15.19
N LYS A 762 34.52 -1.36 -14.79
CA LYS A 762 34.11 -2.73 -15.10
C LYS A 762 34.18 -3.56 -13.82
N THR A 763 33.18 -4.42 -13.66
CA THR A 763 33.16 -5.43 -12.59
C THR A 763 34.11 -6.56 -12.95
N LEU A 764 34.94 -6.97 -12.00
CA LEU A 764 35.89 -8.07 -12.08
C LEU A 764 35.52 -9.10 -11.01
N THR A 765 35.51 -10.37 -11.36
CA THR A 765 35.38 -11.50 -10.45
C THR A 765 36.78 -11.99 -10.10
N LEU A 766 37.15 -11.93 -8.83
CA LEU A 766 38.45 -12.33 -8.32
C LEU A 766 38.30 -13.64 -7.54
N HIS A 767 39.24 -14.56 -7.72
CA HIS A 767 39.28 -15.81 -6.98
C HIS A 767 40.30 -15.71 -5.85
N CYS A 768 39.81 -15.59 -4.62
CA CYS A 768 40.65 -15.43 -3.44
C CYS A 768 41.04 -16.79 -2.87
N VAL A 769 42.34 -17.06 -2.78
CA VAL A 769 42.87 -18.22 -2.06
C VAL A 769 42.65 -18.01 -0.58
N ASN A 770 42.08 -19.00 0.10
CA ASN A 770 41.84 -18.93 1.53
C ASN A 770 43.18 -18.78 2.29
N PRO A 771 43.35 -17.71 3.09
CA PRO A 771 44.62 -17.42 3.77
C PRO A 771 44.99 -18.44 4.86
N GLU A 772 44.02 -19.17 5.42
CA GLU A 772 44.27 -20.18 6.47
C GLU A 772 44.50 -21.57 5.90
N ASN A 773 43.95 -21.87 4.72
CA ASN A 773 44.06 -23.18 4.08
C ASN A 773 44.16 -23.04 2.56
N GLU A 774 45.38 -23.09 2.02
CA GLU A 774 45.61 -23.01 0.56
C GLU A 774 44.93 -24.13 -0.25
N ASN A 775 44.51 -25.23 0.39
CA ASN A 775 43.79 -26.33 -0.27
C ASN A 775 42.26 -26.20 -0.19
N ALA A 776 41.72 -25.20 0.51
CA ALA A 776 40.29 -24.93 0.55
C ALA A 776 39.81 -24.33 -0.80
N PRO A 777 38.52 -24.46 -1.15
CA PRO A 777 37.98 -23.85 -2.37
C PRO A 777 38.19 -22.33 -2.34
N GLU A 778 38.56 -21.78 -3.50
CA GLU A 778 38.77 -20.34 -3.69
C GLU A 778 37.45 -19.58 -3.50
N VAL A 779 37.49 -18.47 -2.77
CA VAL A 779 36.33 -17.61 -2.51
C VAL A 779 36.19 -16.61 -3.64
N THR A 780 35.04 -16.59 -4.32
CA THR A 780 34.76 -15.65 -5.41
C THR A 780 34.31 -14.30 -4.88
N VAL A 781 34.99 -13.22 -5.29
CA VAL A 781 34.70 -11.86 -4.83
C VAL A 781 34.57 -10.90 -6.02
N LYS A 782 33.44 -10.19 -6.09
CA LYS A 782 33.22 -9.14 -7.10
C LYS A 782 33.92 -7.84 -6.64
N SER A 783 34.75 -7.27 -7.49
CA SER A 783 35.44 -5.98 -7.29
C SER A 783 35.35 -5.13 -8.56
N LEU A 784 35.74 -3.86 -8.49
CA LEU A 784 35.77 -2.98 -9.66
C LEU A 784 37.21 -2.75 -10.09
N ASN A 785 37.44 -2.65 -11.41
CA ASN A 785 38.76 -2.31 -11.93
C ASN A 785 39.28 -0.94 -11.43
N CYS A 786 38.37 -0.05 -11.03
CA CYS A 786 38.68 1.25 -10.45
C CYS A 786 38.82 1.23 -8.92
N ASP A 787 38.71 0.09 -8.24
CA ASP A 787 38.93 0.03 -6.78
C ASP A 787 40.43 0.15 -6.46
N THR A 788 40.76 0.82 -5.35
CA THR A 788 42.13 0.84 -4.80
C THR A 788 42.52 -0.52 -4.22
N VAL A 789 43.82 -0.74 -4.03
CA VAL A 789 44.30 -1.99 -3.42
C VAL A 789 43.72 -2.20 -2.03
N THR A 790 43.60 -1.14 -1.22
CA THR A 790 42.95 -1.25 0.11
C THR A 790 41.46 -1.56 0.01
N GLN A 791 40.71 -0.94 -0.90
CA GLN A 791 39.29 -1.26 -1.10
C GLN A 791 39.09 -2.73 -1.51
N VAL A 792 39.98 -3.27 -2.35
CA VAL A 792 39.96 -4.69 -2.72
C VAL A 792 40.28 -5.57 -1.53
N LYS A 793 41.28 -5.22 -0.71
CA LYS A 793 41.58 -5.95 0.54
C LYS A 793 40.39 -5.98 1.49
N GLU A 794 39.68 -4.87 1.66
CA GLU A 794 38.47 -4.80 2.50
C GLU A 794 37.37 -5.73 1.97
N LYS A 795 37.07 -5.68 0.65
CA LYS A 795 36.08 -6.57 0.01
C LYS A 795 36.45 -8.05 0.15
N LEU A 796 37.74 -8.39 0.01
CA LEU A 796 38.23 -9.75 0.18
C LEU A 796 38.13 -10.20 1.64
N LEU A 797 38.48 -9.34 2.61
CA LEU A 797 38.33 -9.64 4.03
C LEU A 797 36.86 -9.84 4.41
N ASP A 798 35.95 -9.03 3.86
CA ASP A 798 34.51 -9.20 4.08
C ASP A 798 33.97 -10.53 3.54
N ALA A 799 34.46 -10.98 2.37
CA ALA A 799 34.03 -12.24 1.78
C ALA A 799 34.66 -13.47 2.45
N VAL A 800 35.97 -13.44 2.73
CA VAL A 800 36.69 -14.55 3.36
C VAL A 800 36.25 -14.75 4.82
N TYR A 801 36.03 -13.65 5.55
CA TYR A 801 35.64 -13.67 6.97
C TYR A 801 34.17 -13.26 7.18
N LYS A 802 33.28 -13.56 6.23
CA LYS A 802 31.86 -13.16 6.23
C LYS A 802 31.12 -13.53 7.52
N GLY A 803 31.43 -14.71 8.10
CA GLY A 803 30.85 -15.19 9.37
C GLY A 803 31.59 -14.79 10.64
N THR A 804 32.69 -14.02 10.56
CA THR A 804 33.48 -13.59 11.73
C THR A 804 33.18 -12.12 12.06
N PRO A 805 33.01 -11.74 13.35
CA PRO A 805 32.84 -10.33 13.76
C PRO A 805 34.00 -9.44 13.32
N TYR A 806 33.74 -8.17 12.99
CA TYR A 806 34.76 -7.29 12.38
C TYR A 806 36.02 -7.12 13.25
N SER A 807 35.87 -6.99 14.57
CA SER A 807 37.01 -6.79 15.49
C SER A 807 37.98 -7.97 15.56
N GLN A 808 37.55 -9.16 15.14
CA GLN A 808 38.36 -10.39 15.15
C GLN A 808 39.09 -10.63 13.82
N ARG A 809 38.76 -9.86 12.77
CA ARG A 809 39.36 -10.01 11.44
C ARG A 809 40.74 -9.34 11.37
N PRO A 810 41.64 -9.83 10.50
CA PRO A 810 42.85 -9.09 10.15
C PRO A 810 42.50 -7.71 9.57
N LYS A 811 43.27 -6.68 9.92
CA LYS A 811 43.07 -5.35 9.34
C LYS A 811 43.66 -5.31 7.94
N ALA A 812 43.03 -4.56 7.03
CA ALA A 812 43.55 -4.35 5.68
C ALA A 812 44.98 -3.77 5.67
N SER A 813 45.36 -2.97 6.68
CA SER A 813 46.72 -2.44 6.86
C SER A 813 47.78 -3.51 7.08
N ASP A 814 47.40 -4.64 7.65
CA ASP A 814 48.30 -5.70 8.12
C ASP A 814 48.46 -6.83 7.08
N MET A 815 47.71 -6.73 5.98
CA MET A 815 47.69 -7.68 4.88
C MET A 815 48.22 -7.04 3.59
N ASP A 816 49.02 -7.80 2.85
CA ASP A 816 49.43 -7.50 1.48
C ASP A 816 48.53 -8.26 0.48
N LEU A 817 48.28 -7.64 -0.67
CA LEU A 817 47.47 -8.23 -1.75
C LEU A 817 48.39 -8.88 -2.78
N GLU A 818 48.40 -10.21 -2.86
CA GLU A 818 49.22 -10.96 -3.80
C GLU A 818 48.40 -11.36 -5.03
N TRP A 819 48.80 -10.91 -6.22
CA TRP A 819 48.25 -11.36 -7.50
C TRP A 819 49.07 -12.52 -8.07
N ARG A 820 48.41 -13.66 -8.34
CA ARG A 820 49.04 -14.90 -8.83
C ARG A 820 48.79 -15.07 -10.33
N GLN A 821 49.79 -14.72 -11.15
CA GLN A 821 49.73 -14.86 -12.61
C GLN A 821 50.34 -16.20 -13.04
N GLY A 822 49.50 -17.24 -13.15
CA GLY A 822 49.93 -18.60 -13.49
C GLY A 822 50.74 -19.29 -12.37
N ARG A 823 51.52 -20.34 -12.71
CA ARG A 823 52.28 -21.12 -11.72
C ARG A 823 53.58 -20.46 -11.23
N MET A 824 54.05 -19.38 -11.86
CA MET A 824 55.42 -18.88 -11.67
C MET A 824 55.54 -17.41 -11.23
N ALA A 825 54.51 -16.56 -11.39
CA ALA A 825 54.60 -15.14 -11.02
C ALA A 825 53.62 -14.78 -9.89
N ARG A 826 54.16 -14.26 -8.79
CA ARG A 826 53.41 -13.72 -7.64
C ARG A 826 53.84 -12.27 -7.44
N ILE A 827 52.90 -11.32 -7.51
CA ILE A 827 53.18 -9.88 -7.47
C ILE A 827 52.40 -9.28 -6.31
N ILE A 828 53.07 -8.53 -5.42
CA ILE A 828 52.40 -7.79 -4.34
C ILE A 828 51.91 -6.45 -4.90
N LEU A 829 50.63 -6.18 -4.75
CA LEU A 829 49.98 -4.92 -5.12
C LEU A 829 49.88 -4.02 -3.88
N GLN A 830 50.12 -2.72 -4.04
CA GLN A 830 50.05 -1.72 -2.97
C GLN A 830 49.36 -0.45 -3.48
N ASP A 831 48.71 0.30 -2.58
CA ASP A 831 48.06 1.57 -2.94
C ASP A 831 49.06 2.60 -3.50
N GLU A 832 50.31 2.53 -3.04
CA GLU A 832 51.44 3.30 -3.54
C GLU A 832 52.65 2.38 -3.69
N ASP A 833 53.30 2.43 -4.85
CA ASP A 833 54.55 1.73 -5.13
C ASP A 833 55.40 2.54 -6.13
N VAL A 834 56.51 1.95 -6.59
CA VAL A 834 57.42 2.59 -7.56
C VAL A 834 56.78 2.88 -8.92
N THR A 835 55.62 2.29 -9.21
CA THR A 835 54.90 2.47 -10.48
C THR A 835 53.79 3.52 -10.40
N THR A 836 53.54 4.07 -9.21
CA THR A 836 52.47 5.04 -8.96
C THR A 836 52.59 6.29 -9.83
N LYS A 837 51.48 6.69 -10.47
CA LYS A 837 51.45 7.83 -11.39
C LYS A 837 51.38 9.15 -10.62
N ILE A 838 52.34 10.04 -10.90
CA ILE A 838 52.41 11.41 -10.37
C ILE A 838 52.20 12.40 -11.54
N ASP A 839 51.28 13.33 -11.38
CA ASP A 839 50.89 14.34 -12.38
C ASP A 839 50.68 15.70 -11.69
N ASN A 840 51.54 16.69 -11.98
CA ASN A 840 51.43 18.06 -11.49
C ASN A 840 51.17 18.17 -9.97
N ASP A 841 52.08 17.61 -9.15
CA ASP A 841 52.00 17.51 -7.68
C ASP A 841 50.85 16.64 -7.15
N TRP A 842 50.10 15.96 -8.02
CA TRP A 842 49.08 14.99 -7.62
C TRP A 842 49.54 13.55 -7.82
N LYS A 843 49.51 12.77 -6.75
CA LYS A 843 49.81 11.33 -6.79
C LYS A 843 48.50 10.54 -6.80
N ARG A 844 48.32 9.69 -7.82
CA ARG A 844 47.10 8.87 -7.96
C ARG A 844 47.28 7.53 -7.25
N LEU A 845 46.36 7.17 -6.35
CA LEU A 845 46.37 5.82 -5.75
C LEU A 845 46.27 4.73 -6.82
N ASN A 846 47.04 3.66 -6.66
CA ASN A 846 47.04 2.52 -7.56
C ASN A 846 45.73 1.74 -7.45
N THR A 847 45.20 1.31 -8.60
CA THR A 847 43.96 0.53 -8.71
C THR A 847 44.20 -0.80 -9.41
N LEU A 848 43.22 -1.70 -9.42
CA LEU A 848 43.33 -2.94 -10.20
C LEU A 848 43.59 -2.69 -11.69
N ALA A 849 42.99 -1.63 -12.26
CA ALA A 849 43.24 -1.22 -13.64
C ALA A 849 44.67 -0.69 -13.87
N HIS A 850 45.31 -0.10 -12.85
CA HIS A 850 46.71 0.32 -12.92
C HIS A 850 47.64 -0.87 -13.14
N TYR A 851 47.40 -1.96 -12.42
CA TYR A 851 48.14 -3.23 -12.56
C TYR A 851 47.62 -4.13 -13.69
N GLN A 852 46.57 -3.72 -14.40
CA GLN A 852 45.93 -4.49 -15.48
C GLN A 852 45.43 -5.87 -15.04
N VAL A 853 44.92 -5.97 -13.81
CA VAL A 853 44.30 -7.21 -13.31
C VAL A 853 43.05 -7.53 -14.15
N THR A 854 42.96 -8.78 -14.62
CA THR A 854 41.87 -9.24 -15.49
C THR A 854 40.79 -9.99 -14.72
N ASP A 855 39.61 -10.11 -15.32
CA ASP A 855 38.50 -10.92 -14.79
C ASP A 855 38.93 -12.40 -14.63
N GLY A 856 38.52 -13.04 -13.54
CA GLY A 856 38.93 -14.40 -13.17
C GLY A 856 40.36 -14.52 -12.60
N SER A 857 41.00 -13.41 -12.22
CA SER A 857 42.35 -13.45 -11.62
C SER A 857 42.35 -14.10 -10.24
N VAL A 858 43.38 -14.92 -9.98
CA VAL A 858 43.63 -15.54 -8.67
C VAL A 858 44.45 -14.58 -7.79
N ILE A 859 43.96 -14.33 -6.59
CA ILE A 859 44.55 -13.41 -5.62
C ILE A 859 44.65 -14.08 -4.25
N ALA A 860 45.62 -13.70 -3.43
CA ALA A 860 45.74 -14.14 -2.04
C ALA A 860 45.93 -12.94 -1.10
N LEU A 861 45.35 -13.01 0.09
CA LEU A 861 45.65 -12.12 1.20
C LEU A 861 46.78 -12.74 2.02
N VAL A 862 47.95 -12.10 2.05
CA VAL A 862 49.12 -12.60 2.80
C VAL A 862 49.48 -11.63 3.93
N PRO A 863 49.81 -12.13 5.15
CA PRO A 863 50.28 -11.27 6.22
C PRO A 863 51.53 -10.51 5.80
N LYS A 864 51.56 -9.20 6.06
CA LYS A 864 52.68 -8.35 5.70
C LYS A 864 53.94 -8.79 6.45
N GLN A 865 54.90 -9.38 5.73
CA GLN A 865 56.18 -9.78 6.33
C GLN A 865 57.02 -8.53 6.59
N ASN A 866 57.04 -8.08 7.84
CA ASN A 866 58.04 -7.11 8.30
C ASN A 866 59.42 -7.79 8.33
N SER A 867 60.02 -7.94 7.16
CA SER A 867 61.42 -8.33 7.02
C SER A 867 62.27 -7.24 7.65
N ALA A 868 62.97 -7.58 8.75
CA ALA A 868 63.91 -6.71 9.46
C ALA A 868 65.10 -6.18 8.61
N TYR A 869 65.10 -6.46 7.30
CA TYR A 869 66.12 -6.04 6.33
C TYR A 869 65.78 -4.76 5.53
N ASN A 870 64.58 -4.19 5.68
CA ASN A 870 64.26 -2.87 5.10
C ASN A 870 64.47 -1.70 6.10
N ILE A 871 65.38 -1.87 7.06
CA ILE A 871 65.89 -0.79 7.92
C ILE A 871 67.17 -0.24 7.28
N SER A 872 67.08 0.37 6.09
CA SER A 872 68.21 1.14 5.56
C SER A 872 67.89 2.14 4.45
N ASN A 873 66.63 2.54 4.21
CA ASN A 873 66.34 3.67 3.31
C ASN A 873 64.98 4.38 3.54
N SER A 874 64.45 4.33 4.76
CA SER A 874 63.34 5.18 5.20
C SER A 874 63.67 5.71 6.58
N SER A 875 64.59 6.67 6.61
CA SER A 875 64.89 7.48 7.79
C SER A 875 64.13 8.81 7.68
N THR A 876 62.80 8.73 7.74
CA THR A 876 61.99 9.83 8.26
C THR A 876 60.89 9.22 9.11
N PHE A 877 60.83 9.68 10.34
CA PHE A 877 60.32 8.94 11.47
C PHE A 877 59.08 9.65 12.00
N THR A 878 57.96 8.92 12.11
CA THR A 878 56.96 9.17 13.16
C THR A 878 56.66 7.87 13.91
N LYS A 879 57.73 7.26 14.43
CA LYS A 879 57.66 6.28 15.54
C LYS A 879 58.11 6.91 16.86
N SER A 880 57.73 8.17 17.11
CA SER A 880 57.74 8.77 18.45
C SER A 880 56.51 9.63 18.64
N LEU A 881 55.42 9.02 19.11
CA LEU A 881 54.35 9.70 19.85
C LEU A 881 53.44 8.72 20.62
N SER A 882 53.54 7.41 20.38
CA SER A 882 52.67 6.41 21.03
C SER A 882 53.00 6.04 22.48
N ARG A 883 53.88 6.77 23.18
CA ARG A 883 54.15 6.48 24.61
C ARG A 883 54.19 7.70 25.54
N TYR A 884 53.88 8.90 25.04
CA TYR A 884 53.79 10.12 25.86
C TYR A 884 52.45 10.86 25.77
N GLU A 885 51.48 10.34 25.01
CA GLU A 885 50.13 10.95 24.91
C GLU A 885 49.15 10.43 25.99
N SER A 886 49.63 9.64 26.96
CA SER A 886 48.80 9.06 28.05
C SER A 886 48.78 9.89 29.35
N MET A 887 49.47 11.03 29.45
CA MET A 887 49.52 11.82 30.71
C MET A 887 49.26 13.32 30.60
N LEU A 888 48.94 13.87 29.43
CA LEU A 888 48.67 15.32 29.28
C LEU A 888 47.49 15.62 28.35
N ARG A 889 46.27 15.23 28.74
CA ARG A 889 45.02 15.85 28.25
C ARG A 889 43.97 15.95 29.36
N THR A 890 44.34 16.56 30.47
CA THR A 890 43.39 17.30 31.31
C THR A 890 43.42 18.76 30.89
N ALA A 891 42.26 19.31 30.50
CA ALA A 891 42.03 20.70 30.09
C ALA A 891 42.44 21.12 28.65
N SER A 892 41.68 20.65 27.66
CA SER A 892 41.26 21.42 26.47
C SER A 892 40.24 20.59 25.66
N SER A 893 39.34 21.28 24.95
CA SER A 893 38.10 20.77 24.30
C SER A 893 38.15 19.35 23.71
N PRO A 894 37.06 18.55 23.83
CA PRO A 894 36.77 17.55 22.82
C PRO A 894 36.13 18.24 21.62
N ASP A 895 36.86 18.33 20.51
CA ASP A 895 36.26 18.79 19.27
C ASP A 895 35.15 17.84 18.82
N SER A 896 34.00 18.45 18.53
CA SER A 896 32.76 17.83 18.11
C SER A 896 32.93 16.99 16.84
N LEU A 897 32.30 15.80 16.83
CA LEU A 897 32.08 14.92 15.68
C LEU A 897 31.10 15.52 14.64
N ARG A 898 31.33 16.76 14.23
CA ARG A 898 30.76 17.34 13.00
C ARG A 898 31.86 17.27 11.94
N SER A 899 31.55 16.62 10.82
CA SER A 899 32.21 16.83 9.53
C SER A 899 33.74 16.87 9.59
N ARG A 900 34.38 15.70 9.71
CA ARG A 900 35.70 15.55 9.07
C ARG A 900 35.47 15.18 7.61
N THR A 901 35.30 16.19 6.77
CA THR A 901 36.06 16.20 5.52
C THR A 901 37.51 15.96 5.91
N PRO A 902 38.23 14.99 5.33
CA PRO A 902 39.67 14.99 5.49
C PRO A 902 40.13 16.34 4.91
N MET A 903 40.68 17.21 5.76
CA MET A 903 41.61 18.19 5.24
C MET A 903 42.59 17.38 4.42
N ILE A 904 42.75 17.76 3.14
CA ILE A 904 43.87 17.35 2.31
C ILE A 904 45.09 17.82 3.11
N THR A 905 45.59 16.96 3.99
CA THR A 905 46.88 17.14 4.61
C THR A 905 47.81 16.81 3.47
N PRO A 906 48.53 17.79 2.90
CA PRO A 906 49.65 17.42 2.07
C PRO A 906 50.51 16.53 2.94
N ASP A 907 50.96 15.41 2.40
CA ASP A 907 52.02 14.66 3.03
C ASP A 907 53.14 15.66 3.33
N LEU A 908 53.31 15.98 4.62
CA LEU A 908 54.07 17.16 5.07
C LEU A 908 55.55 17.05 4.67
N GLU A 909 55.96 15.85 4.26
CA GLU A 909 57.29 15.50 3.80
C GLU A 909 57.49 15.60 2.26
N SER A 910 56.44 15.51 1.43
CA SER A 910 56.57 15.43 -0.04
C SER A 910 55.89 16.55 -0.85
N GLY A 911 55.00 17.35 -0.24
CA GLY A 911 54.31 18.45 -0.92
C GLY A 911 53.30 17.99 -1.99
N THR A 912 53.10 16.68 -2.17
CA THR A 912 52.17 16.11 -3.16
C THR A 912 50.80 15.82 -2.55
N LYS A 913 49.72 16.05 -3.32
CA LYS A 913 48.34 15.78 -2.93
C LYS A 913 47.89 14.42 -3.47
N LEU A 914 47.31 13.56 -2.63
CA LEU A 914 46.77 12.27 -3.05
C LEU A 914 45.37 12.41 -3.67
N TRP A 915 45.08 11.64 -4.72
CA TRP A 915 43.74 11.51 -5.30
C TRP A 915 43.47 10.09 -5.80
N HIS A 916 42.19 9.73 -5.93
CA HIS A 916 41.79 8.42 -6.45
C HIS A 916 41.02 8.54 -7.79
N LEU A 917 39.76 8.96 -7.73
CA LEU A 917 38.87 9.12 -8.88
C LEU A 917 38.63 10.59 -9.18
N VAL A 918 38.49 11.42 -8.13
CA VAL A 918 38.13 12.84 -8.22
C VAL A 918 39.32 13.71 -7.82
N LYS A 919 39.78 14.59 -8.72
CA LYS A 919 40.67 15.71 -8.39
C LYS A 919 39.85 16.95 -8.05
N ASN A 920 39.86 17.36 -6.78
CA ASN A 920 39.34 18.67 -6.41
C ASN A 920 40.39 19.73 -6.73
N HIS A 921 40.28 20.38 -7.89
CA HIS A 921 41.10 21.57 -8.16
C HIS A 921 40.75 22.66 -7.15
N ASP A 922 41.78 23.28 -6.56
CA ASP A 922 41.67 24.43 -5.66
C ASP A 922 40.96 25.58 -6.39
N HIS A 923 39.64 25.64 -6.28
CA HIS A 923 38.92 26.90 -6.46
C HIS A 923 39.06 27.69 -5.16
N SER A 924 40.06 28.56 -5.15
CA SER A 924 40.17 29.69 -4.22
C SER A 924 38.82 30.44 -4.13
N ASP A 925 38.35 30.67 -2.91
CA ASP A 925 37.33 31.64 -2.52
C ASP A 925 35.90 31.48 -3.07
N GLN A 926 35.22 30.38 -2.69
CA GLN A 926 33.77 30.46 -2.47
C GLN A 926 33.43 30.06 -1.05
N ARG A 927 33.04 31.08 -0.27
CA ARG A 927 32.46 30.95 1.07
C ARG A 927 31.43 29.82 1.08
N GLU A 928 31.49 28.97 2.11
CA GLU A 928 30.63 27.79 2.37
C GLU A 928 29.09 28.05 2.37
N GLY A 929 28.62 29.24 1.98
CA GLY A 929 27.21 29.59 1.96
C GLY A 929 26.49 29.44 0.61
N ASP A 930 27.18 29.23 -0.52
CA ASP A 930 26.56 29.38 -1.86
C ASP A 930 26.41 28.08 -2.68
N ARG A 931 26.70 26.91 -2.09
CA ARG A 931 26.42 25.61 -2.73
C ARG A 931 24.93 25.24 -2.79
N GLY A 932 24.05 26.04 -2.18
CA GLY A 932 22.62 25.74 -2.03
C GLY A 932 21.72 26.09 -3.23
N SER A 933 22.24 26.61 -4.35
CA SER A 933 21.38 27.23 -5.38
C SER A 933 21.46 26.63 -6.79
N LYS A 934 22.24 25.56 -7.02
CA LYS A 934 22.27 24.90 -8.34
C LYS A 934 21.57 23.55 -8.27
N MET A 935 20.39 23.49 -8.86
CA MET A 935 19.62 22.26 -9.10
C MET A 935 20.58 21.15 -9.54
N VAL A 936 20.61 20.05 -8.78
CA VAL A 936 21.31 18.82 -9.15
C VAL A 936 20.87 18.45 -10.56
N SER A 937 21.82 18.27 -11.49
CA SER A 937 21.45 17.92 -12.87
C SER A 937 20.60 16.65 -12.86
N GLU A 938 19.62 16.56 -13.76
CA GLU A 938 18.65 15.47 -13.85
C GLU A 938 19.29 14.07 -13.75
N ILE A 939 20.47 13.91 -14.34
CA ILE A 939 21.27 12.67 -14.36
C ILE A 939 21.76 12.24 -12.97
N TYR A 940 22.00 13.17 -12.05
CA TYR A 940 22.47 12.85 -10.70
C TYR A 940 21.30 12.57 -9.75
N LEU A 941 20.16 13.24 -9.96
CA LEU A 941 18.95 13.00 -9.19
C LEU A 941 18.39 11.60 -9.46
N THR A 942 18.47 11.10 -10.69
CA THR A 942 18.09 9.71 -11.01
C THR A 942 18.95 8.68 -10.28
N ARG A 943 20.24 8.96 -10.01
CA ARG A 943 21.13 8.06 -9.24
C ARG A 943 20.74 7.98 -7.77
N LEU A 944 20.40 9.14 -7.18
CA LEU A 944 19.89 9.22 -5.81
C LEU A 944 18.55 8.48 -5.69
N LEU A 945 17.63 8.69 -6.64
CA LEU A 945 16.34 7.99 -6.70
C LEU A 945 16.49 6.49 -6.90
N ALA A 946 17.43 6.05 -7.75
CA ALA A 946 17.72 4.63 -7.95
C ALA A 946 18.22 3.97 -6.67
N THR A 947 19.16 4.63 -5.97
CA THR A 947 19.70 4.16 -4.69
C THR A 947 18.61 4.14 -3.61
N LYS A 948 17.78 5.18 -3.54
CA LYS A 948 16.62 5.27 -2.63
C LYS A 948 15.62 4.15 -2.88
N GLY A 949 15.20 3.96 -4.14
CA GLY A 949 14.25 2.92 -4.52
C GLY A 949 14.75 1.51 -4.20
N THR A 950 16.05 1.27 -4.36
CA THR A 950 16.68 -0.02 -4.03
C THR A 950 16.74 -0.29 -2.52
N LEU A 951 16.92 0.74 -1.69
CA LEU A 951 17.03 0.58 -0.23
C LEU A 951 15.70 0.75 0.52
N GLN A 952 14.64 1.17 -0.18
CA GLN A 952 13.36 1.58 0.42
C GLN A 952 12.76 0.53 1.36
N LYS A 953 12.70 -0.74 0.94
CA LYS A 953 12.09 -1.80 1.75
C LYS A 953 12.80 -2.00 3.09
N PHE A 954 14.14 -1.96 3.11
CA PHE A 954 14.90 -2.09 4.36
C PHE A 954 14.69 -0.91 5.30
N VAL A 955 14.44 0.29 4.77
CA VAL A 955 14.06 1.47 5.56
C VAL A 955 12.66 1.31 6.14
N ASP A 956 11.70 0.86 5.32
CA ASP A 956 10.33 0.60 5.75
C ASP A 956 10.26 -0.47 6.85
N ASP A 957 10.93 -1.61 6.65
CA ASP A 957 10.96 -2.72 7.61
C ASP A 957 11.53 -2.28 8.98
N LEU A 958 12.57 -1.41 8.97
CA LEU A 958 13.14 -0.84 10.19
C LEU A 958 12.18 0.13 10.88
N PHE A 959 11.57 1.06 10.14
CA PHE A 959 10.68 2.08 10.70
C PHE A 959 9.39 1.44 11.23
N GLU A 960 8.83 0.48 10.51
CA GLU A 960 7.64 -0.28 10.92
C GLU A 960 7.93 -1.04 12.21
N THR A 961 9.08 -1.71 12.31
CA THR A 961 9.48 -2.43 13.53
C THR A 961 9.63 -1.48 14.73
N ILE A 962 10.28 -0.32 14.54
CA ILE A 962 10.49 0.67 15.61
C ILE A 962 9.15 1.27 16.08
N PHE A 963 8.22 1.55 15.17
CA PHE A 963 6.91 2.16 15.48
C PHE A 963 5.78 1.13 15.60
N SER A 964 6.11 -0.11 15.99
CA SER A 964 5.12 -1.17 16.25
C SER A 964 4.93 -1.40 17.75
N THR A 965 3.71 -1.72 18.14
CA THR A 965 3.34 -2.09 19.52
C THR A 965 3.39 -3.59 19.78
N ALA A 966 3.40 -4.39 18.71
CA ALA A 966 3.60 -5.82 18.73
C ALA A 966 4.28 -6.26 17.43
N HIS A 967 5.50 -6.80 17.52
CA HIS A 967 6.24 -7.32 16.36
C HIS A 967 6.66 -8.77 16.62
N ARG A 968 6.33 -9.68 15.70
CA ARG A 968 6.63 -11.13 15.82
C ARG A 968 6.20 -11.76 17.16
N GLY A 969 5.09 -11.29 17.74
CA GLY A 969 4.55 -11.77 19.01
C GLY A 969 5.23 -11.22 20.27
N SER A 970 6.24 -10.35 20.14
CA SER A 970 6.82 -9.62 21.26
C SER A 970 5.96 -8.41 21.65
N ALA A 971 5.83 -8.14 22.95
CA ALA A 971 5.11 -6.98 23.46
C ALA A 971 6.01 -5.73 23.49
N LEU A 972 5.40 -4.55 23.41
CA LEU A 972 6.06 -3.26 23.59
C LEU A 972 6.95 -3.25 24.86
N PRO A 973 8.18 -2.73 24.80
CA PRO A 973 9.03 -2.58 25.98
C PRO A 973 8.35 -1.74 27.08
N LEU A 974 8.29 -2.29 28.30
CA LEU A 974 7.67 -1.65 29.47
C LEU A 974 8.19 -0.23 29.72
N ALA A 975 9.49 -0.02 29.48
CA ALA A 975 10.14 1.28 29.64
C ALA A 975 9.51 2.39 28.77
N ILE A 976 9.05 2.06 27.56
CA ILE A 976 8.44 3.04 26.65
C ILE A 976 7.08 3.45 27.18
N LYS A 977 6.21 2.48 27.50
CA LYS A 977 4.88 2.74 28.06
C LYS A 977 4.99 3.53 29.37
N TYR A 978 5.84 3.11 30.30
CA TYR A 978 6.01 3.75 31.59
C TYR A 978 6.47 5.21 31.48
N MET A 979 7.45 5.50 30.61
CA MET A 979 7.92 6.87 30.41
C MET A 979 6.92 7.74 29.64
N PHE A 980 6.16 7.17 28.69
CA PHE A 980 5.14 7.92 27.95
C PHE A 980 3.94 8.25 28.82
N ASP A 981 3.51 7.33 29.69
CA ASP A 981 2.47 7.58 30.70
C ASP A 981 2.92 8.69 31.67
N PHE A 982 4.18 8.67 32.13
CA PHE A 982 4.74 9.76 32.94
C PHE A 982 4.68 11.11 32.21
N LEU A 983 5.02 11.18 30.92
CA LEU A 983 4.94 12.43 30.16
C LEU A 983 3.49 12.92 29.99
N ASP A 984 2.55 11.99 29.80
CA ASP A 984 1.12 12.31 29.73
C ASP A 984 0.61 12.83 31.09
N GLU A 985 0.97 12.18 32.21
CA GLU A 985 0.65 12.64 33.57
C GLU A 985 1.21 14.04 33.87
N GLN A 986 2.43 14.33 33.43
CA GLN A 986 3.02 15.67 33.59
C GLN A 986 2.27 16.71 32.75
N ALA A 987 1.87 16.38 31.53
CA ALA A 987 1.05 17.27 30.72
C ALA A 987 -0.33 17.52 31.38
N ASP A 988 -0.96 16.49 31.96
CA ASP A 988 -2.22 16.59 32.70
C ASP A 988 -2.10 17.45 33.96
N LYS A 989 -1.04 17.25 34.76
CA LYS A 989 -0.71 18.07 35.94
C LYS A 989 -0.64 19.57 35.62
N HIS A 990 -0.15 19.91 34.43
CA HIS A 990 -0.03 21.29 33.95
C HIS A 990 -1.20 21.76 33.07
N SER A 991 -2.29 20.98 32.99
CA SER A 991 -3.48 21.31 32.18
C SER A 991 -3.17 21.55 30.69
N ILE A 992 -2.19 20.82 30.14
CA ILE A 992 -1.82 20.87 28.72
C ILE A 992 -2.69 19.87 27.95
N SER A 993 -3.72 20.39 27.28
CA SER A 993 -4.63 19.61 26.43
C SER A 993 -4.19 19.51 24.97
N ASP A 994 -3.19 20.30 24.52
CA ASP A 994 -2.66 20.25 23.17
C ASP A 994 -1.92 18.92 22.92
N SER A 995 -2.49 18.05 22.07
CA SER A 995 -1.93 16.75 21.71
C SER A 995 -0.57 16.86 21.01
N ASP A 996 -0.30 17.96 20.30
CA ASP A 996 0.98 18.18 19.65
C ASP A 996 2.11 18.35 20.67
N VAL A 997 1.82 18.92 21.84
CA VAL A 997 2.83 19.09 22.89
C VAL A 997 3.24 17.72 23.42
N ARG A 998 2.27 16.85 23.72
CA ARG A 998 2.52 15.47 24.17
C ARG A 998 3.25 14.66 23.10
N HIS A 999 2.83 14.77 21.84
CA HIS A 999 3.53 14.16 20.71
C HIS A 999 4.98 14.63 20.63
N THR A 1000 5.21 15.95 20.74
CA THR A 1000 6.55 16.53 20.66
C THR A 1000 7.42 16.06 21.83
N TRP A 1001 6.88 15.98 23.05
CA TRP A 1001 7.61 15.46 24.21
C TRP A 1001 8.01 14.00 24.02
N LYS A 1002 7.10 13.14 23.55
CA LYS A 1002 7.37 11.73 23.24
C LYS A 1002 8.45 11.58 22.17
N SER A 1003 8.35 12.33 21.06
CA SER A 1003 9.35 12.36 19.99
C SER A 1003 10.73 12.82 20.47
N ASN A 1004 10.77 13.92 21.23
CA ASN A 1004 11.99 14.49 21.80
C ASN A 1004 12.63 13.58 22.86
N CYS A 1005 11.83 12.76 23.55
CA CYS A 1005 12.25 11.87 24.63
C CYS A 1005 12.92 10.60 24.10
N LEU A 1006 12.30 9.92 23.13
CA LEU A 1006 12.73 8.59 22.69
C LEU A 1006 13.26 8.57 21.23
N PRO A 1007 12.43 8.74 20.18
CA PRO A 1007 12.90 8.65 18.79
C PRO A 1007 14.09 9.54 18.46
N LEU A 1008 14.03 10.82 18.82
CA LEU A 1008 15.05 11.81 18.44
C LEU A 1008 16.35 11.70 19.24
N ARG A 1009 16.38 10.89 20.31
CA ARG A 1009 17.54 10.73 21.19
C ARG A 1009 18.16 9.35 21.09
N PHE A 1010 17.34 8.32 21.29
CA PHE A 1010 17.79 6.95 21.29
C PHE A 1010 17.86 6.39 19.87
N TRP A 1011 16.73 6.35 19.16
CA TRP A 1011 16.64 5.69 17.84
C TRP A 1011 17.50 6.39 16.78
N VAL A 1012 17.46 7.72 16.68
CA VAL A 1012 18.34 8.47 15.76
C VAL A 1012 19.81 8.15 16.00
N ASN A 1013 20.23 8.03 17.26
CA ASN A 1013 21.62 7.75 17.60
C ASN A 1013 22.02 6.32 17.19
N VAL A 1014 21.14 5.35 17.39
CA VAL A 1014 21.34 3.94 17.00
C VAL A 1014 21.34 3.77 15.48
N ILE A 1015 20.39 4.40 14.77
CA ILE A 1015 20.31 4.36 13.29
C ILE A 1015 21.56 4.97 12.66
N LYS A 1016 22.02 6.12 13.18
CA LYS A 1016 23.24 6.77 12.67
C LYS A 1016 24.51 5.99 13.03
N ASN A 1017 24.50 5.25 14.14
CA ASN A 1017 25.67 4.54 14.66
C ASN A 1017 25.37 3.05 14.91
N PRO A 1018 25.12 2.26 13.85
CA PRO A 1018 24.86 0.82 14.00
C PRO A 1018 26.06 0.08 14.62
N GLN A 1019 27.29 0.62 14.50
CA GLN A 1019 28.46 0.10 15.19
C GLN A 1019 28.39 0.23 16.72
N PHE A 1020 27.39 0.91 17.28
CA PHE A 1020 27.13 0.86 18.73
C PHE A 1020 26.42 -0.43 19.13
N VAL A 1021 25.70 -1.07 18.20
CA VAL A 1021 24.91 -2.30 18.44
C VAL A 1021 25.63 -3.52 17.90
N PHE A 1022 26.35 -3.39 16.79
CA PHE A 1022 27.01 -4.50 16.10
C PHE A 1022 28.53 -4.33 16.03
N ASP A 1023 29.25 -5.45 16.00
CA ASP A 1023 30.68 -5.46 15.72
C ASP A 1023 30.95 -5.36 14.20
N ILE A 1024 30.79 -4.14 13.70
CA ILE A 1024 30.91 -3.79 12.29
C ILE A 1024 31.79 -2.55 12.10
N HIS A 1025 32.29 -2.40 10.88
CA HIS A 1025 32.97 -1.18 10.44
C HIS A 1025 32.04 -0.27 9.65
N LYS A 1026 31.86 0.96 10.12
CA LYS A 1026 31.09 1.98 9.41
C LYS A 1026 32.03 2.88 8.60
N ASN A 1027 32.05 2.69 7.27
CA ASN A 1027 32.83 3.54 6.36
C ASN A 1027 32.15 4.92 6.15
N SER A 1028 32.89 5.86 5.54
CA SER A 1028 32.44 7.26 5.40
C SER A 1028 31.16 7.42 4.56
N ILE A 1029 31.02 6.66 3.47
CA ILE A 1029 29.84 6.74 2.61
C ILE A 1029 28.60 6.17 3.31
N THR A 1030 28.75 5.06 4.05
CA THR A 1030 27.64 4.47 4.81
C THR A 1030 27.18 5.40 5.92
N ASP A 1031 28.08 6.10 6.61
CA ASP A 1031 27.73 7.14 7.59
C ASP A 1031 26.89 8.27 6.98
N ALA A 1032 27.25 8.72 5.76
CA ALA A 1032 26.49 9.75 5.05
C ALA A 1032 25.08 9.26 4.66
N CYS A 1033 24.95 8.03 4.18
CA CYS A 1033 23.67 7.42 3.82
C CYS A 1033 22.77 7.17 5.04
N LEU A 1034 23.32 6.64 6.13
CA LEU A 1034 22.58 6.48 7.40
C LEU A 1034 22.14 7.81 8.00
N SER A 1035 22.94 8.88 7.81
CA SER A 1035 22.55 10.23 8.23
C SER A 1035 21.33 10.75 7.45
N VAL A 1036 21.19 10.41 6.17
CA VAL A 1036 19.99 10.72 5.38
C VAL A 1036 18.77 9.99 5.92
N VAL A 1037 18.87 8.68 6.17
CA VAL A 1037 17.77 7.87 6.75
C VAL A 1037 17.40 8.35 8.15
N ALA A 1038 18.39 8.65 9.01
CA ALA A 1038 18.15 9.20 10.33
C ALA A 1038 17.42 10.57 10.26
N GLN A 1039 17.74 11.41 9.27
CA GLN A 1039 17.02 12.67 9.07
C GLN A 1039 15.58 12.45 8.61
N THR A 1040 15.32 11.49 7.72
CA THR A 1040 13.96 11.08 7.35
C THR A 1040 13.18 10.56 8.56
N PHE A 1041 13.81 9.76 9.42
CA PHE A 1041 13.22 9.28 10.67
C PHE A 1041 12.84 10.45 11.59
N MET A 1042 13.72 11.44 11.76
CA MET A 1042 13.43 12.65 12.55
C MET A 1042 12.27 13.46 11.98
N ASP A 1043 12.24 13.63 10.66
CA ASP A 1043 11.21 14.36 9.94
C ASP A 1043 9.83 13.68 10.09
N SER A 1044 9.81 12.35 10.21
CA SER A 1044 8.60 11.55 10.46
C SER A 1044 8.03 11.75 11.87
N CYS A 1045 8.84 12.18 12.83
CA CYS A 1045 8.42 12.44 14.21
C CYS A 1045 7.97 13.90 14.45
N SER A 1046 7.93 14.74 13.41
CA SER A 1046 7.56 16.16 13.51
C SER A 1046 6.06 16.40 13.30
N THR A 1047 5.45 17.27 14.11
CA THR A 1047 4.06 17.73 13.92
C THR A 1047 3.93 18.88 12.90
N SER A 1048 5.04 19.50 12.48
CA SER A 1048 5.00 20.61 11.52
C SER A 1048 4.68 20.15 10.11
N GLU A 1049 3.84 20.89 9.36
CA GLU A 1049 3.62 20.64 7.92
C GLU A 1049 4.88 20.87 7.08
N HIS A 1050 5.09 20.01 6.08
CA HIS A 1050 6.29 20.01 5.25
C HIS A 1050 6.08 20.91 4.03
N LYS A 1051 6.62 22.13 4.07
CA LYS A 1051 6.68 23.00 2.89
C LYS A 1051 7.92 22.67 2.06
N LEU A 1052 7.70 21.98 0.95
CA LEU A 1052 8.75 21.66 -0.02
C LEU A 1052 8.93 22.84 -0.98
N GLY A 1053 10.16 23.04 -1.44
CA GLY A 1053 10.53 24.08 -2.39
C GLY A 1053 11.81 23.72 -3.11
N LYS A 1054 12.24 24.56 -4.05
CA LYS A 1054 13.51 24.35 -4.79
C LYS A 1054 14.73 24.33 -3.88
N ASP A 1055 14.68 25.09 -2.78
CA ASP A 1055 15.75 25.22 -1.81
C ASP A 1055 15.66 24.17 -0.67
N SER A 1056 14.75 23.19 -0.79
CA SER A 1056 14.65 22.10 0.17
C SER A 1056 15.86 21.17 0.04
N PRO A 1057 16.46 20.74 1.16
CA PRO A 1057 17.54 19.76 1.14
C PRO A 1057 17.18 18.49 0.37
N SER A 1058 18.13 17.93 -0.37
CA SER A 1058 17.90 16.78 -1.25
C SER A 1058 17.34 15.55 -0.53
N ASN A 1059 17.76 15.27 0.70
CA ASN A 1059 17.17 14.21 1.51
C ASN A 1059 15.67 14.41 1.79
N LYS A 1060 15.23 15.66 2.00
CA LYS A 1060 13.80 15.98 2.19
C LYS A 1060 13.00 15.81 0.92
N LEU A 1061 13.60 16.11 -0.23
CA LEU A 1061 12.98 15.89 -1.54
C LEU A 1061 12.87 14.38 -1.83
N LEU A 1062 13.92 13.61 -1.56
CA LEU A 1062 13.97 12.16 -1.82
C LEU A 1062 12.88 11.37 -1.11
N TYR A 1063 12.57 11.71 0.15
CA TYR A 1063 11.57 11.01 0.97
C TYR A 1063 10.26 11.80 1.17
N ALA A 1064 10.04 12.85 0.37
CA ALA A 1064 8.89 13.74 0.49
C ALA A 1064 7.52 13.01 0.47
N LYS A 1065 7.42 11.94 -0.32
CA LYS A 1065 6.19 11.14 -0.47
C LYS A 1065 5.97 10.14 0.65
N ASP A 1066 7.05 9.69 1.30
CA ASP A 1066 7.01 8.64 2.32
C ASP A 1066 6.78 9.21 3.71
N ILE A 1067 7.31 10.41 3.99
CA ILE A 1067 7.19 11.09 5.30
C ILE A 1067 5.74 11.17 5.81
N PRO A 1068 4.72 11.53 5.01
CA PRO A 1068 3.33 11.53 5.49
C PRO A 1068 2.85 10.16 5.99
N ASN A 1069 3.26 9.07 5.34
CA ASN A 1069 2.91 7.72 5.78
C ASN A 1069 3.61 7.38 7.10
N TYR A 1070 4.88 7.72 7.24
CA TYR A 1070 5.62 7.51 8.49
C TYR A 1070 5.06 8.37 9.63
N LYS A 1071 4.61 9.59 9.37
CA LYS A 1071 3.90 10.42 10.38
C LYS A 1071 2.65 9.73 10.88
N ASN A 1072 1.85 9.16 9.99
CA ASN A 1072 0.67 8.38 10.38
C ASN A 1072 1.05 7.16 11.24
N TRP A 1073 2.19 6.50 10.97
CA TRP A 1073 2.68 5.40 11.81
C TRP A 1073 3.09 5.89 13.20
N VAL A 1074 3.77 7.02 13.31
CA VAL A 1074 4.16 7.63 14.60
C VAL A 1074 2.94 8.05 15.41
N GLU A 1075 1.96 8.71 14.79
CA GLU A 1075 0.71 9.12 15.43
C GLU A 1075 -0.07 7.90 15.95
N ARG A 1076 -0.17 6.85 15.12
CA ARG A 1076 -0.78 5.59 15.52
C ARG A 1076 -0.01 4.93 16.66
N TYR A 1077 1.31 4.85 16.58
CA TYR A 1077 2.17 4.28 17.63
C TYR A 1077 1.94 4.95 18.98
N TYR A 1078 1.91 6.30 19.03
CA TYR A 1078 1.63 7.02 20.27
C TYR A 1078 0.19 6.84 20.75
N SER A 1079 -0.79 6.74 19.85
CA SER A 1079 -2.19 6.47 20.20
C SER A 1079 -2.40 5.06 20.73
N ASP A 1080 -1.74 4.07 20.14
CA ASP A 1080 -1.85 2.68 20.56
C ASP A 1080 -1.19 2.47 21.93
N ILE A 1081 -0.04 3.13 22.20
CA ILE A 1081 0.61 3.12 23.53
C ILE A 1081 -0.27 3.78 24.59
N SER A 1082 -0.94 4.91 24.29
CA SER A 1082 -1.79 5.57 25.29
C SER A 1082 -3.03 4.74 25.64
N ARG A 1083 -3.52 3.89 24.72
CA ARG A 1083 -4.64 2.96 24.96
C ARG A 1083 -4.24 1.70 25.73
N MET A 1084 -2.95 1.37 25.83
CA MET A 1084 -2.49 0.24 26.63
C MET A 1084 -2.78 0.46 28.12
N PRO A 1085 -3.01 -0.62 28.88
CA PRO A 1085 -3.19 -0.52 30.33
C PRO A 1085 -1.97 0.15 30.98
N VAL A 1086 -2.24 1.01 31.98
CA VAL A 1086 -1.19 1.66 32.77
C VAL A 1086 -0.38 0.60 33.51
N ILE A 1087 0.94 0.73 33.47
CA ILE A 1087 1.84 -0.18 34.19
C ILE A 1087 1.87 0.23 35.65
N SER A 1088 1.62 -0.72 36.56
CA SER A 1088 1.72 -0.44 37.99
C SER A 1088 3.17 -0.16 38.40
N ASP A 1089 3.37 0.74 39.37
CA ASP A 1089 4.71 1.02 39.90
C ASP A 1089 5.35 -0.26 40.49
N GLN A 1090 4.55 -1.21 40.99
CA GLN A 1090 5.03 -2.48 41.49
C GLN A 1090 5.61 -3.36 40.36
N ASP A 1091 4.90 -3.49 39.23
CA ASP A 1091 5.37 -4.28 38.10
C ASP A 1091 6.62 -3.66 37.46
N MET A 1092 6.65 -2.33 37.34
CA MET A 1092 7.82 -1.63 36.83
C MET A 1092 9.02 -1.77 37.78
N SER A 1093 8.79 -1.71 39.10
CA SER A 1093 9.86 -1.91 40.09
C SER A 1093 10.42 -3.34 40.03
N ALA A 1094 9.56 -4.35 39.87
CA ALA A 1094 9.99 -5.74 39.67
C ALA A 1094 10.83 -5.90 38.40
N TYR A 1095 10.42 -5.27 37.29
CA TYR A 1095 11.19 -5.26 36.05
C TYR A 1095 12.56 -4.59 36.22
N LEU A 1096 12.60 -3.42 36.87
CA LEU A 1096 13.85 -2.66 37.09
C LEU A 1096 14.81 -3.39 38.05
N ALA A 1097 14.28 -4.07 39.07
CA ALA A 1097 15.07 -4.89 39.97
C ALA A 1097 15.72 -6.07 39.22
N GLU A 1098 14.99 -6.72 38.31
CA GLU A 1098 15.54 -7.79 37.48
C GLU A 1098 16.61 -7.26 36.51
N GLN A 1099 16.39 -6.12 35.86
CA GLN A 1099 17.41 -5.49 35.01
C GLN A 1099 18.67 -5.11 35.79
N SER A 1100 18.51 -4.64 37.04
CA SER A 1100 19.63 -4.35 37.94
C SER A 1100 20.41 -5.62 38.28
N ARG A 1101 19.71 -6.71 38.61
CA ARG A 1101 20.31 -8.00 38.94
C ARG A 1101 21.07 -8.61 37.76
N LEU A 1102 20.52 -8.55 36.55
CA LEU A 1102 21.15 -9.07 35.33
C LEU A 1102 22.46 -8.35 34.98
N HIS A 1103 22.57 -7.07 35.34
CA HIS A 1103 23.67 -6.21 34.91
C HIS A 1103 24.55 -5.65 36.04
N ALA A 1104 24.35 -6.08 37.29
CA ALA A 1104 25.04 -5.55 38.48
C ALA A 1104 26.59 -5.57 38.36
N ASN A 1105 27.14 -6.64 37.76
CA ASN A 1105 28.60 -6.83 37.63
C ASN A 1105 29.15 -6.39 36.27
N GLN A 1106 28.35 -5.69 35.46
CA GLN A 1106 28.76 -5.29 34.10
C GLN A 1106 29.62 -4.03 34.09
N PHE A 1107 29.69 -3.25 35.18
CA PHE A 1107 30.48 -2.02 35.26
C PHE A 1107 31.18 -1.91 36.60
N ASN A 1108 32.37 -1.29 36.63
CA ASN A 1108 33.05 -1.00 37.89
C ASN A 1108 32.44 0.28 38.50
N SER A 1109 31.57 0.10 39.48
CA SER A 1109 30.93 1.20 40.21
C SER A 1109 31.95 2.07 40.94
N MET A 1110 33.07 1.50 41.42
CA MET A 1110 34.11 2.22 42.14
C MET A 1110 34.86 3.22 41.23
N SER A 1111 35.18 2.81 40.00
CA SER A 1111 35.76 3.70 38.99
C SER A 1111 34.79 4.82 38.63
N ALA A 1112 33.50 4.53 38.49
CA ALA A 1112 32.49 5.57 38.23
C ALA A 1112 32.38 6.56 39.40
N LEU A 1113 32.36 6.08 40.65
CA LEU A 1113 32.32 6.92 41.85
C LEU A 1113 33.55 7.82 41.96
N HIS A 1114 34.73 7.31 41.63
CA HIS A 1114 35.97 8.09 41.61
C HIS A 1114 35.93 9.22 40.58
N GLU A 1115 35.47 8.93 39.36
CA GLU A 1115 35.29 9.96 38.33
C GLU A 1115 34.23 11.00 38.73
N ILE A 1116 33.12 10.59 39.36
CA ILE A 1116 32.11 11.53 39.90
C ILE A 1116 32.70 12.40 41.02
N TYR A 1117 33.55 11.82 41.88
CA TYR A 1117 34.19 12.55 42.98
C TYR A 1117 35.07 13.71 42.48
N SER A 1118 35.66 13.62 41.28
CA SER A 1118 36.38 14.76 40.68
C SER A 1118 35.52 16.02 40.56
N TYR A 1119 34.21 15.87 40.32
CA TYR A 1119 33.25 16.99 40.29
C TYR A 1119 32.91 17.49 41.69
N ILE A 1120 32.91 16.63 42.71
CA ILE A 1120 32.77 17.04 44.12
C ILE A 1120 33.96 17.94 44.52
N VAL A 1121 35.18 17.54 44.15
CA VAL A 1121 36.39 18.33 44.44
C VAL A 1121 36.34 19.68 43.72
N LYS A 1122 35.91 19.68 42.45
CA LYS A 1122 35.85 20.89 41.63
C LYS A 1122 34.82 21.92 42.11
N TYR A 1123 33.69 21.48 42.67
CA TYR A 1123 32.57 22.33 43.09
C TYR A 1123 32.24 22.19 44.59
N LYS A 1124 33.29 21.94 45.39
CA LYS A 1124 33.18 21.58 46.80
C LYS A 1124 32.35 22.58 47.59
N ASP A 1125 32.70 23.86 47.49
CA ASP A 1125 32.11 24.92 48.32
C ASP A 1125 30.64 25.16 47.96
N GLU A 1126 30.31 25.13 46.66
CA GLU A 1126 28.94 25.29 46.18
C GLU A 1126 28.04 24.15 46.65
N ILE A 1127 28.55 22.90 46.60
CA ILE A 1127 27.81 21.71 47.01
C ILE A 1127 27.59 21.71 48.53
N LEU A 1128 28.62 22.00 49.32
CA LEU A 1128 28.48 22.08 50.78
C LEU A 1128 27.52 23.20 51.21
N SER A 1129 27.56 24.34 50.52
CA SER A 1129 26.61 25.45 50.72
C SER A 1129 25.18 25.08 50.35
N ALA A 1130 24.98 24.33 49.25
CA ALA A 1130 23.65 23.90 48.82
C ALA A 1130 23.04 22.87 49.80
N LEU A 1131 23.85 21.93 50.29
CA LEU A 1131 23.43 20.93 51.29
C LEU A 1131 23.10 21.56 52.65
N GLU A 1132 23.71 22.70 52.98
CA GLU A 1132 23.39 23.47 54.18
C GLU A 1132 22.08 24.25 54.03
N ARG A 1133 21.78 24.75 52.83
CA ARG A 1133 20.54 25.48 52.54
C ARG A 1133 19.32 24.55 52.48
N ASP A 1134 19.46 23.34 51.96
CA ASP A 1134 18.38 22.37 51.84
C ASP A 1134 17.98 21.81 53.23
N GLU A 1135 16.71 22.00 53.62
CA GLU A 1135 16.19 21.56 54.91
C GLU A 1135 16.21 20.03 55.09
N GLN A 1136 15.88 19.27 54.03
CA GLN A 1136 15.88 17.80 54.09
C GLN A 1136 17.29 17.25 54.15
N ALA A 1137 18.24 17.91 53.47
CA ALA A 1137 19.65 17.58 53.55
C ALA A 1137 20.23 17.83 54.96
N ARG A 1138 19.82 18.91 55.62
CA ARG A 1138 20.16 19.19 57.03
C ARG A 1138 19.59 18.14 57.97
N ARG A 1139 18.31 17.76 57.83
CA ARG A 1139 17.67 16.71 58.66
C ARG A 1139 18.42 15.39 58.59
N GLN A 1140 18.99 15.04 57.43
CA GLN A 1140 19.77 13.80 57.23
C GLN A 1140 21.28 13.95 57.49
N ARG A 1141 21.74 15.14 57.91
CA ARG A 1141 23.15 15.49 58.14
C ARG A 1141 24.05 15.21 56.93
N LEU A 1142 23.56 15.45 55.72
CA LEU A 1142 24.27 15.08 54.47
C LEU A 1142 25.57 15.87 54.27
N ARG A 1143 25.60 17.15 54.70
CA ARG A 1143 26.82 17.97 54.64
C ARG A 1143 27.97 17.33 55.42
N SER A 1144 27.74 17.01 56.69
CA SER A 1144 28.77 16.40 57.57
C SER A 1144 29.25 15.05 57.04
N LYS A 1145 28.36 14.26 56.43
CA LYS A 1145 28.74 13.00 55.77
C LYS A 1145 29.61 13.23 54.53
N LEU A 1146 29.33 14.26 53.73
CA LEU A 1146 30.17 14.61 52.59
C LEU A 1146 31.54 15.14 53.04
N GLU A 1147 31.59 15.97 54.09
CA GLU A 1147 32.85 16.42 54.71
C GLU A 1147 33.68 15.22 55.18
N GLN A 1148 33.04 14.22 55.82
CA GLN A 1148 33.71 12.98 56.20
C GLN A 1148 34.30 12.22 55.00
N VAL A 1149 33.60 12.15 53.86
CA VAL A 1149 34.14 11.55 52.63
C VAL A 1149 35.35 12.32 52.14
N ILE A 1150 35.28 13.65 52.12
CA ILE A 1150 36.36 14.52 51.65
C ILE A 1150 37.60 14.39 52.55
N ASP A 1151 37.41 14.39 53.86
CA ASP A 1151 38.50 14.24 54.82
C ASP A 1151 39.13 12.84 54.71
N THR A 1152 38.32 11.79 54.52
CA THR A 1152 38.82 10.42 54.32
C THR A 1152 39.62 10.29 53.00
N MET A 1153 39.20 10.96 51.94
CA MET A 1153 39.95 11.05 50.67
C MET A 1153 41.26 11.83 50.82
N ALA A 1154 41.27 12.89 51.62
CA ALA A 1154 42.46 13.70 51.87
C ALA A 1154 43.51 12.97 52.73
N LEU A 1155 43.11 11.97 53.53
CA LEU A 1155 44.03 11.12 54.29
C LEU A 1155 44.82 10.11 53.42
N SER A 1156 44.51 10.03 52.12
CA SER A 1156 45.18 9.18 51.13
C SER A 1156 46.02 9.93 50.09
N SER A 1157 45.91 11.27 50.06
CA SER A 1157 46.78 12.17 49.31
C SER A 1157 47.93 12.65 50.18
#